data_AF-A0A8K0FT36-F1
#
_entry.id   AF-A0A8K0FT36-F1
#
_cell.length_a   1.000
_cell.length_b   1.000
_cell.length_c   1.000
_cell.angle_alpha   90.00
_cell.angle_beta   90.00
_cell.angle_gamma   90.00
#
_symmetry.space_group_name_H-M   'P 1'
#
loop_
_entity.id
_entity.type
_entity.pdbx_description
1 polymer ?
#
loop_
_entity_poly.entity_id
_entity_poly.type
_entity_poly.pdbx_seq_one_letter_code
_entity_poly.pdbx_strand_id
1 'polypeptide(L)'
;EQQTDRANRFEYLLKQTELFAHFIQPAAQKTPTSPLKMKPGRPRIKKDEKQNLLSVGDYRHRRTEQEEDEELLTESSKATNVCTRFEESPSYVKWGKLRDYQVRGLNWLISLYENGINGILADEMGLGKTLQTISLLGYMKHYRNIPGPHMVLVPKSTLHNWMNEFKRWVPTLRAVCLIGDKDQRAAFVRDVLLPGEWDVCVTSYEMLIKEKSVFKKFNWRYLVIDEAHRIKNEKSKLSEIVREFKTTNRLLLTGTPLQNNLHELWALLNFLLPDVFNSSEDFDSWFDTNNCLGDQKLVERLHMVLRPFLLRRIKADVEKSLPPKKEVKIYVGLSKMQREWYTRILMKDIDILNSAGKLDKMRLLNILMQLRKCCNHPYLFDGAEPGPPYTTDMHLVTNSGKMVVLDKLLPKLKEQGSRVLIFSQMTRVLDILEDYCMWRNYEYCRLDGQTPHDERQASINAYNEPGSSKFVFMLSTRAGGLGINLATADVVILYDSDWNPQVDLQAMDRAHRIGQTKTVRVFRFITDNTVEERIVERAEMKLRLDSIVIQQGKLVDQNLNKLGKDEMLQMIRHGATHVFASKESEITDEDIDHILERGAKKTAEMNEKLSKMGESSLRNFTMDTESSVYNFEGEDYREKQKMAFTEWIEPPKRERKANYAVDAYFREALRVSEPKAPKAPRPPKQPNVQDFQFFPPRLFELLEKEILYYRKTIGYKVPRNPDLPNAAQAQKEEQLKIDEAEPLNDEELEEKEKLLTQGFTNWNKRDFNQFIKANEKWGRDDIENIAREVEGKTPEEVIEYSAVFWERCNELQDIEKIMAQIERGEARIQRRISIKKALDTKIGRYKAPFHQLRISYGTNKGKNYTEEEDRFLICMLHKLGFDKENVYDELRQCIRNSPQFRFDWFLKSRTAMELQRRCNTLITLIERENMELEEKEKAEKKKRGPKPSSAQKRKMDGTPDGRGRKKKLKL
;
A
#
# COMPACT_ATOMS: atom_id res chain seq x y z
N GLU A 1 -34.71 1.30 17.97
CA GLU A 1 -33.33 0.81 18.18
C GLU A 1 -32.29 1.84 17.79
N GLN A 2 -32.00 2.12 16.51
CA GLN A 2 -30.89 3.04 16.15
C GLN A 2 -30.95 4.45 16.76
N GLN A 3 -32.13 5.06 16.90
CA GLN A 3 -32.28 6.37 17.56
C GLN A 3 -32.05 6.29 19.08
N THR A 4 -32.44 5.17 19.68
CA THR A 4 -32.27 4.88 21.11
C THR A 4 -30.81 4.62 21.44
N ASP A 5 -30.12 3.81 20.62
CA ASP A 5 -28.68 3.55 20.74
C ASP A 5 -27.86 4.84 20.59
N ARG A 6 -28.28 5.72 19.68
CA ARG A 6 -27.65 7.03 19.48
C ARG A 6 -27.81 7.93 20.71
N ALA A 7 -28.99 7.95 21.34
CA ALA A 7 -29.23 8.71 22.56
C ALA A 7 -28.41 8.19 23.74
N ASN A 8 -28.42 6.87 23.98
CA ASN A 8 -27.64 6.24 25.06
C ASN A 8 -26.14 6.49 24.89
N ARG A 9 -25.63 6.37 23.65
CA ARG A 9 -24.25 6.70 23.30
C ARG A 9 -23.92 8.14 23.64
N PHE A 10 -24.74 9.09 23.23
CA PHE A 10 -24.50 10.51 23.53
C PHE A 10 -24.53 10.80 25.04
N GLU A 11 -25.48 10.21 25.76
CA GLU A 11 -25.57 10.37 27.22
C GLU A 11 -24.31 9.86 27.92
N TYR A 12 -23.80 8.69 27.53
CA TYR A 12 -22.56 8.16 28.08
C TYR A 12 -21.34 9.03 27.74
N LEU A 13 -21.24 9.50 26.49
CA LEU A 13 -20.12 10.35 26.05
C LEU A 13 -20.09 11.68 26.82
N LEU A 14 -21.25 12.32 27.01
CA LEU A 14 -21.39 13.57 27.74
C LEU A 14 -21.05 13.41 29.24
N LYS A 15 -21.34 12.25 29.84
CA LYS A 15 -20.96 11.95 31.24
C LYS A 15 -19.45 11.79 31.44
N GLN A 16 -18.70 11.39 30.41
CA GLN A 16 -17.27 11.10 30.54
C GLN A 16 -16.40 12.35 30.41
N THR A 17 -16.69 13.24 29.45
CA THR A 17 -15.94 14.50 29.29
C THR A 17 -16.78 15.58 28.60
N GLU A 18 -16.63 16.84 29.04
CA GLU A 18 -17.22 18.01 28.35
C GLU A 18 -16.71 18.18 26.92
N LEU A 19 -15.55 17.58 26.60
CA LEU A 19 -14.92 17.60 25.28
C LEU A 19 -15.82 17.00 24.18
N PHE A 20 -16.61 15.97 24.48
CA PHE A 20 -17.53 15.41 23.48
C PHE A 20 -18.67 16.37 23.14
N ALA A 21 -19.08 17.25 24.06
CA ALA A 21 -20.13 18.24 23.80
C ALA A 21 -19.74 19.19 22.65
N HIS A 22 -18.46 19.56 22.58
CA HIS A 22 -17.91 20.43 21.54
C HIS A 22 -18.04 19.84 20.12
N PHE A 23 -17.82 18.53 19.96
CA PHE A 23 -17.96 17.86 18.65
C PHE A 23 -19.41 17.57 18.27
N ILE A 24 -20.32 17.49 19.24
CA ILE A 24 -21.73 17.16 19.00
C ILE A 24 -22.55 18.38 18.53
N GLN A 25 -22.25 19.59 19.04
CA GLN A 25 -23.01 20.81 18.72
C GLN A 25 -23.00 21.21 17.22
N PRO A 26 -21.86 21.15 16.49
CA PRO A 26 -21.82 21.49 15.06
C PRO A 26 -22.51 20.46 14.17
N ALA A 27 -22.44 19.17 14.53
CA ALA A 27 -22.96 18.06 13.72
C ALA A 27 -24.50 18.05 13.64
N ALA A 28 -25.20 18.62 14.63
CA ALA A 28 -26.66 18.69 14.66
C ALA A 28 -27.26 19.70 13.65
N GLN A 29 -26.46 20.64 13.10
CA GLN A 29 -26.94 21.68 12.20
C GLN A 29 -26.90 21.31 10.71
N LYS A 30 -26.21 20.23 10.33
CA LYS A 30 -26.00 19.82 8.92
C LYS A 30 -26.73 18.51 8.58
N THR A 31 -28.05 18.53 8.42
CA THR A 31 -28.81 17.45 7.75
C THR A 31 -29.61 17.99 6.55
N PRO A 32 -29.56 17.35 5.36
CA PRO A 32 -30.10 17.91 4.12
C PRO A 32 -31.63 17.80 4.01
N THR A 33 -32.22 18.83 3.42
CA THR A 33 -33.63 19.00 3.08
C THR A 33 -34.02 18.16 1.84
N SER A 34 -35.14 17.42 1.92
CA SER A 34 -35.89 16.96 0.73
C SER A 34 -37.40 16.94 1.04
N PRO A 35 -38.28 17.31 0.09
CA PRO A 35 -39.62 17.80 0.39
C PRO A 35 -40.68 16.72 0.14
N LEU A 36 -41.09 15.98 1.16
CA LEU A 36 -42.33 15.21 1.13
C LEU A 36 -42.99 15.28 2.52
N LYS A 37 -44.15 15.95 2.56
CA LYS A 37 -44.98 16.16 3.74
C LYS A 37 -45.48 14.81 4.29
N MET A 38 -44.95 14.39 5.44
CA MET A 38 -45.71 13.69 6.47
C MET A 38 -45.36 14.31 7.83
N LYS A 39 -46.38 14.80 8.53
CA LYS A 39 -46.26 15.45 9.85
C LYS A 39 -45.72 14.45 10.90
N PRO A 40 -44.62 14.75 11.61
CA PRO A 40 -44.30 14.08 12.87
C PRO A 40 -44.99 14.83 14.02
N GLY A 41 -45.72 14.10 14.87
CA GLY A 41 -46.24 14.61 16.13
C GLY A 41 -45.10 15.00 17.07
N ARG A 42 -45.10 16.27 17.49
CA ARG A 42 -44.15 16.84 18.45
C ARG A 42 -44.71 16.66 19.87
N PRO A 43 -43.96 16.13 20.85
CA PRO A 43 -44.31 16.32 22.25
C PRO A 43 -44.18 17.82 22.58
N ARG A 44 -45.16 18.39 23.28
CA ARG A 44 -45.14 19.78 23.75
C ARG A 44 -44.03 19.93 24.81
N ILE A 45 -42.94 20.60 24.47
CA ILE A 45 -41.99 21.16 25.44
C ILE A 45 -42.37 22.62 25.65
N LYS A 46 -42.60 23.01 26.91
CA LYS A 46 -42.96 24.37 27.33
C LYS A 46 -41.81 25.34 27.04
N LYS A 47 -42.16 26.60 26.83
CA LYS A 47 -41.32 27.68 26.29
C LYS A 47 -40.23 28.18 27.25
N ASP A 48 -40.16 27.66 28.48
CA ASP A 48 -39.35 28.25 29.56
C ASP A 48 -37.92 27.70 29.66
N GLU A 49 -37.59 26.57 29.01
CA GLU A 49 -36.23 26.01 29.07
C GLU A 49 -35.20 26.70 28.18
N LYS A 50 -35.62 27.57 27.25
CA LYS A 50 -34.69 28.22 26.30
C LYS A 50 -33.82 29.31 26.95
N GLN A 51 -34.14 29.74 28.17
CA GLN A 51 -33.36 30.72 28.94
C GLN A 51 -32.36 30.10 29.93
N ASN A 52 -32.49 28.82 30.29
CA ASN A 52 -31.63 28.18 31.30
C ASN A 52 -30.31 27.60 30.77
N LEU A 53 -30.11 27.55 29.45
CA LEU A 53 -28.88 27.00 28.84
C LEU A 53 -27.74 28.03 28.67
N LEU A 54 -27.95 29.28 29.09
CA LEU A 54 -26.98 30.38 28.90
C LEU A 54 -26.41 30.97 30.21
N SER A 55 -26.72 30.41 31.37
CA SER A 55 -26.11 30.83 32.65
C SER A 55 -25.49 29.65 33.37
N VAL A 56 -24.19 29.44 33.15
CA VAL A 56 -23.36 28.63 34.05
C VAL A 56 -23.11 29.48 35.30
N GLY A 57 -24.11 29.48 36.18
CA GLY A 57 -24.09 30.07 37.50
C GLY A 57 -24.71 29.06 38.46
N ASP A 58 -23.92 28.67 39.44
CA ASP A 58 -24.10 27.59 40.41
C ASP A 58 -25.43 27.68 41.20
N TYR A 59 -26.50 27.01 40.74
CA TYR A 59 -27.69 26.74 41.55
C TYR A 59 -28.30 25.37 41.18
N ARG A 60 -28.07 24.37 42.06
CA ARG A 60 -28.81 23.10 42.03
C ARG A 60 -30.28 23.37 42.33
N HIS A 61 -31.14 23.37 41.32
CA HIS A 61 -32.58 23.34 41.53
C HIS A 61 -32.94 22.01 42.19
N ARG A 62 -33.53 22.04 43.40
CA ARG A 62 -34.15 20.84 44.00
C ARG A 62 -35.32 20.42 43.10
N ARG A 63 -35.32 19.15 42.70
CA ARG A 63 -36.41 18.48 41.97
C ARG A 63 -37.68 18.49 42.84
N THR A 64 -38.84 18.47 42.19
CA THR A 64 -40.12 18.37 42.89
C THR A 64 -40.41 16.92 43.28
N GLU A 65 -41.11 16.68 44.39
CA GLU A 65 -41.47 15.34 44.90
C GLU A 65 -42.16 14.48 43.81
N GLN A 66 -43.01 15.09 42.97
CA GLN A 66 -43.65 14.40 41.84
C GLN A 66 -42.68 13.99 40.72
N GLU A 67 -41.67 14.82 40.40
CA GLU A 67 -40.65 14.46 39.41
C GLU A 67 -39.73 13.36 39.94
N GLU A 68 -39.40 13.40 41.23
CA GLU A 68 -38.58 12.40 41.89
C GLU A 68 -39.34 11.07 41.99
N ASP A 69 -40.64 11.09 42.32
CA ASP A 69 -41.50 9.90 42.34
C ASP A 69 -41.74 9.30 40.94
N GLU A 70 -41.94 10.12 39.91
CA GLU A 70 -42.04 9.63 38.52
C GLU A 70 -40.73 9.03 38.01
N GLU A 71 -39.58 9.59 38.41
CA GLU A 71 -38.26 9.04 38.11
C GLU A 71 -38.02 7.74 38.87
N LEU A 72 -38.37 7.65 40.16
CA LEU A 72 -38.29 6.43 40.97
C LEU A 72 -39.24 5.33 40.47
N LEU A 73 -40.44 5.69 39.98
CA LEU A 73 -41.38 4.76 39.33
C LEU A 73 -40.86 4.27 37.97
N THR A 74 -40.15 5.12 37.22
CA THR A 74 -39.51 4.71 35.96
C THR A 74 -38.19 3.97 36.17
N GLU A 75 -37.42 4.25 37.23
CA GLU A 75 -36.22 3.51 37.64
C GLU A 75 -36.56 2.13 38.20
N SER A 76 -37.61 2.01 39.01
CA SER A 76 -38.14 0.71 39.47
C SER A 76 -38.67 -0.14 38.31
N SER A 77 -39.21 0.49 37.26
CA SER A 77 -39.58 -0.19 36.01
C SER A 77 -38.38 -0.54 35.12
N LYS A 78 -37.30 0.26 35.13
CA LYS A 78 -36.02 0.04 34.41
C LYS A 78 -35.06 -0.91 35.11
N ALA A 79 -35.32 -1.30 36.37
CA ALA A 79 -34.53 -2.23 37.16
C ALA A 79 -34.34 -3.63 36.51
N THR A 80 -34.96 -3.89 35.36
CA THR A 80 -34.75 -5.08 34.52
C THR A 80 -33.55 -4.99 33.57
N ASN A 81 -32.88 -3.84 33.39
CA ASN A 81 -31.60 -3.76 32.68
C ASN A 81 -30.43 -4.17 33.61
N VAL A 82 -30.39 -5.44 33.97
CA VAL A 82 -29.26 -6.04 34.70
C VAL A 82 -28.02 -5.96 33.82
N CYS A 83 -27.09 -5.04 34.15
CA CYS A 83 -25.75 -5.03 33.59
C CYS A 83 -25.11 -6.38 33.90
N THR A 84 -24.99 -7.23 32.88
CA THR A 84 -24.57 -8.62 33.10
C THR A 84 -23.05 -8.63 33.26
N ARG A 85 -22.59 -8.70 34.51
CA ARG A 85 -21.18 -8.75 34.86
C ARG A 85 -20.80 -10.16 35.28
N PHE A 86 -19.78 -10.71 34.63
CA PHE A 86 -19.22 -12.02 34.96
C PHE A 86 -18.12 -11.89 36.01
N GLU A 87 -18.22 -12.62 37.12
CA GLU A 87 -17.10 -12.75 38.08
C GLU A 87 -16.15 -13.88 37.67
N GLU A 88 -16.70 -14.92 37.04
CA GLU A 88 -15.96 -16.07 36.54
C GLU A 88 -16.12 -16.26 35.02
N SER A 89 -15.41 -17.25 34.46
CA SER A 89 -15.57 -17.62 33.06
C SER A 89 -17.02 -18.01 32.73
N PRO A 90 -17.64 -17.44 31.68
CA PRO A 90 -19.02 -17.76 31.30
C PRO A 90 -19.20 -19.24 30.95
N SER A 91 -20.38 -19.79 31.25
CA SER A 91 -20.69 -21.23 31.09
C SER A 91 -20.72 -21.72 29.64
N TYR A 92 -20.91 -20.82 28.66
CA TYR A 92 -20.88 -21.12 27.23
C TYR A 92 -19.47 -21.26 26.67
N VAL A 93 -18.45 -20.79 27.39
CA VAL A 93 -17.04 -21.04 27.03
C VAL A 93 -16.70 -22.46 27.47
N LYS A 94 -16.41 -23.33 26.49
CA LYS A 94 -16.11 -24.75 26.71
C LYS A 94 -14.62 -25.03 26.61
N TRP A 95 -14.20 -26.16 27.17
CA TRP A 95 -12.83 -26.71 27.04
C TRP A 95 -11.71 -25.82 27.60
N GLY A 96 -12.06 -24.98 28.59
CA GLY A 96 -11.15 -24.21 29.44
C GLY A 96 -11.88 -23.06 30.15
N LYS A 97 -11.13 -22.28 30.94
CA LYS A 97 -11.65 -21.09 31.64
C LYS A 97 -10.92 -19.83 31.17
N LEU A 98 -11.64 -18.72 31.07
CA LEU A 98 -11.04 -17.39 30.93
C LEU A 98 -10.19 -17.06 32.16
N ARG A 99 -9.04 -16.42 31.95
CA ARG A 99 -8.23 -15.84 33.03
C ARG A 99 -8.90 -14.59 33.59
N ASP A 100 -8.60 -14.20 34.82
CA ASP A 100 -9.24 -13.07 35.50
C ASP A 100 -9.15 -11.75 34.73
N TYR A 101 -8.01 -11.48 34.09
CA TYR A 101 -7.89 -10.30 33.23
C TYR A 101 -8.73 -10.44 31.96
N GLN A 102 -8.92 -11.64 31.41
CA GLN A 102 -9.78 -11.87 30.24
C GLN A 102 -11.26 -11.72 30.61
N VAL A 103 -11.67 -12.17 31.79
CA VAL A 103 -13.03 -11.92 32.33
C VAL A 103 -13.27 -10.42 32.50
N ARG A 104 -12.30 -9.69 33.08
CA ARG A 104 -12.36 -8.22 33.15
C ARG A 104 -12.43 -7.56 31.77
N GLY A 105 -11.69 -8.08 30.79
CA GLY A 105 -11.74 -7.60 29.40
C GLY A 105 -13.09 -7.88 28.73
N LEU A 106 -13.67 -9.05 28.96
CA LEU A 106 -15.02 -9.39 28.50
C LEU A 106 -16.07 -8.45 29.11
N ASN A 107 -16.01 -8.22 30.42
CA ASN A 107 -16.93 -7.28 31.09
C ASN A 107 -16.79 -5.85 30.55
N TRP A 108 -15.56 -5.42 30.25
CA TRP A 108 -15.34 -4.13 29.61
C TRP A 108 -15.99 -4.08 28.21
N LEU A 109 -15.85 -5.13 27.40
CA LEU A 109 -16.52 -5.23 26.10
C LEU A 109 -18.06 -5.25 26.21
N ILE A 110 -18.61 -5.92 27.22
CA ILE A 110 -20.04 -5.95 27.50
C ILE A 110 -20.53 -4.56 27.92
N SER A 111 -19.78 -3.87 28.78
CA SER A 111 -20.08 -2.50 29.18
C SER A 111 -20.11 -1.55 27.98
N LEU A 112 -19.20 -1.69 27.02
CA LEU A 112 -19.24 -0.88 25.79
C LEU A 112 -20.50 -1.17 24.97
N TYR A 113 -20.84 -2.45 24.81
CA TYR A 113 -22.05 -2.87 24.09
C TYR A 113 -23.33 -2.30 24.71
N GLU A 114 -23.49 -2.41 26.03
CA GLU A 114 -24.68 -1.95 26.75
C GLU A 114 -24.87 -0.43 26.67
N ASN A 115 -23.77 0.32 26.57
CA ASN A 115 -23.78 1.76 26.36
C ASN A 115 -23.90 2.16 24.87
N GLY A 116 -23.94 1.20 23.94
CA GLY A 116 -24.04 1.46 22.50
C GLY A 116 -22.76 2.03 21.89
N ILE A 117 -21.59 1.73 22.48
CA ILE A 117 -20.30 2.31 22.16
C ILE A 117 -19.37 1.27 21.52
N ASN A 118 -18.52 1.75 20.62
CA ASN A 118 -17.51 0.97 19.92
C ASN A 118 -16.17 1.01 20.66
N GLY A 119 -15.36 -0.04 20.53
CA GLY A 119 -14.13 -0.20 21.32
C GLY A 119 -12.88 -0.57 20.52
N ILE A 120 -11.73 -0.31 21.13
CA ILE A 120 -10.40 -0.76 20.71
C ILE A 120 -9.83 -1.66 21.80
N LEU A 121 -9.66 -2.94 21.49
CA LEU A 121 -8.92 -3.87 22.33
C LEU A 121 -7.44 -3.88 21.89
N ALA A 122 -6.63 -3.13 22.63
CA ALA A 122 -5.22 -2.88 22.37
C ALA A 122 -4.28 -3.59 23.37
N ASP A 123 -4.73 -4.69 23.98
CA ASP A 123 -3.89 -5.56 24.82
C ASP A 123 -2.65 -6.05 24.05
N GLU A 124 -1.55 -6.27 24.77
CA GLU A 124 -0.32 -6.84 24.20
C GLU A 124 -0.57 -8.16 23.45
N MET A 125 0.22 -8.42 22.40
CA MET A 125 0.12 -9.64 21.60
C MET A 125 0.27 -10.87 22.48
N GLY A 126 -0.61 -11.87 22.34
CA GLY A 126 -0.54 -13.10 23.12
C GLY A 126 -1.41 -13.13 24.39
N LEU A 127 -2.03 -12.02 24.81
CA LEU A 127 -2.97 -11.98 25.95
C LEU A 127 -4.37 -12.58 25.66
N GLY A 128 -4.59 -13.17 24.49
CA GLY A 128 -5.84 -13.85 24.15
C GLY A 128 -6.98 -12.91 23.73
N LYS A 129 -6.69 -11.87 22.94
CA LYS A 129 -7.70 -10.97 22.36
C LYS A 129 -8.80 -11.71 21.60
N THR A 130 -8.41 -12.70 20.78
CA THR A 130 -9.34 -13.56 20.03
C THR A 130 -10.36 -14.23 20.94
N LEU A 131 -9.92 -14.83 22.06
CA LEU A 131 -10.80 -15.48 23.03
C LEU A 131 -11.75 -14.49 23.71
N GLN A 132 -11.27 -13.29 24.08
CA GLN A 132 -12.11 -12.23 24.64
C GLN A 132 -13.21 -11.82 23.64
N THR A 133 -12.87 -11.67 22.35
CA THR A 133 -13.83 -11.33 21.30
C THR A 133 -14.83 -12.45 21.01
N ILE A 134 -14.39 -13.70 20.93
CA ILE A 134 -15.28 -14.86 20.73
C ILE A 134 -16.25 -14.97 21.92
N SER A 135 -15.77 -14.71 23.14
CA SER A 135 -16.62 -14.72 24.35
C SER A 135 -17.67 -13.62 24.30
N LEU A 136 -17.33 -12.41 23.80
CA LEU A 136 -18.30 -11.35 23.57
C LEU A 136 -19.40 -11.78 22.59
N LEU A 137 -19.05 -12.40 21.46
CA LEU A 137 -20.05 -12.91 20.51
C LEU A 137 -20.89 -14.06 21.12
N GLY A 138 -20.29 -14.86 22.00
CA GLY A 138 -21.00 -15.87 22.79
C GLY A 138 -22.02 -15.24 23.75
N TYR A 139 -21.66 -14.17 24.44
CA TYR A 139 -22.56 -13.38 25.27
C TYR A 139 -23.76 -12.85 24.46
N MET A 140 -23.50 -12.31 23.27
CA MET A 140 -24.55 -11.83 22.36
C MET A 140 -25.58 -12.91 22.05
N LYS A 141 -25.12 -14.13 21.75
CA LYS A 141 -26.00 -15.26 21.45
C LYS A 141 -26.76 -15.79 22.67
N HIS A 142 -26.07 -16.03 23.79
CA HIS A 142 -26.63 -16.77 24.92
C HIS A 142 -27.37 -15.90 25.94
N TYR A 143 -26.94 -14.65 26.13
CA TYR A 143 -27.54 -13.74 27.13
C TYR A 143 -28.42 -12.67 26.49
N ARG A 144 -28.07 -12.19 25.30
CA ARG A 144 -28.85 -11.16 24.58
C ARG A 144 -29.77 -11.75 23.51
N ASN A 145 -29.70 -13.06 23.25
CA ASN A 145 -30.48 -13.74 22.22
C ASN A 145 -30.29 -13.13 20.80
N ILE A 146 -29.10 -12.63 20.51
CA ILE A 146 -28.71 -12.04 19.21
C ILE A 146 -27.56 -12.87 18.64
N PRO A 147 -27.85 -13.90 17.82
CA PRO A 147 -26.82 -14.81 17.30
C PRO A 147 -26.00 -14.23 16.13
N GLY A 148 -26.50 -13.23 15.39
CA GLY A 148 -25.82 -12.68 14.22
C GLY A 148 -26.71 -11.78 13.34
N PRO A 149 -26.25 -11.40 12.14
CA PRO A 149 -24.96 -11.77 11.54
C PRO A 149 -23.80 -10.89 12.06
N HIS A 150 -22.67 -11.53 12.39
CA HIS A 150 -21.43 -10.87 12.79
C HIS A 150 -20.33 -11.05 11.72
N MET A 151 -19.53 -10.02 11.47
CA MET A 151 -18.40 -10.07 10.55
C MET A 151 -17.07 -9.94 11.31
N VAL A 152 -16.13 -10.83 11.01
CA VAL A 152 -14.76 -10.78 11.54
C VAL A 152 -13.79 -10.69 10.38
N LEU A 153 -13.11 -9.53 10.27
CA LEU A 153 -12.09 -9.25 9.27
C LEU A 153 -10.71 -9.55 9.85
N VAL A 154 -9.99 -10.45 9.22
CA VAL A 154 -8.70 -10.91 9.72
C VAL A 154 -7.66 -11.03 8.60
N PRO A 155 -6.36 -10.94 8.89
CA PRO A 155 -5.33 -11.33 7.93
C PRO A 155 -5.54 -12.75 7.40
N LYS A 156 -5.23 -12.98 6.11
CA LYS A 156 -5.41 -14.30 5.46
C LYS A 156 -4.75 -15.46 6.25
N SER A 157 -3.66 -15.17 6.93
CA SER A 157 -2.91 -16.10 7.77
C SER A 157 -3.59 -16.53 9.05
N THR A 158 -4.40 -15.66 9.66
CA THR A 158 -5.04 -15.92 10.97
C THR A 158 -6.46 -16.47 10.81
N LEU A 159 -7.00 -16.51 9.59
CA LEU A 159 -8.33 -17.07 9.28
C LEU A 159 -8.58 -18.42 9.95
N HIS A 160 -7.68 -19.37 9.75
CA HIS A 160 -7.84 -20.73 10.29
C HIS A 160 -7.71 -20.77 11.81
N ASN A 161 -6.83 -19.94 12.38
CA ASN A 161 -6.75 -19.79 13.83
C ASN A 161 -8.10 -19.31 14.38
N TRP A 162 -8.69 -18.26 13.83
CA TRP A 162 -10.02 -17.79 14.24
C TRP A 162 -11.09 -18.88 14.12
N MET A 163 -11.14 -19.61 13.01
CA MET A 163 -12.10 -20.70 12.82
C MET A 163 -11.93 -21.83 13.84
N ASN A 164 -10.68 -22.20 14.15
CA ASN A 164 -10.38 -23.22 15.15
C ASN A 164 -10.74 -22.75 16.57
N GLU A 165 -10.47 -21.48 16.90
CA GLU A 165 -10.81 -20.89 18.19
C GLU A 165 -12.34 -20.79 18.38
N PHE A 166 -13.10 -20.45 17.33
CA PHE A 166 -14.58 -20.50 17.37
C PHE A 166 -15.08 -21.92 17.68
N LYS A 167 -14.60 -22.92 16.93
CA LYS A 167 -14.97 -24.33 17.12
C LYS A 167 -14.58 -24.85 18.52
N ARG A 168 -13.43 -24.42 19.04
CA ARG A 168 -12.90 -24.85 20.33
C ARG A 168 -13.67 -24.23 21.50
N TRP A 169 -13.75 -22.90 21.54
CA TRP A 169 -14.22 -22.20 22.74
C TRP A 169 -15.73 -22.05 22.80
N VAL A 170 -16.39 -21.78 21.68
CA VAL A 170 -17.85 -21.56 21.63
C VAL A 170 -18.42 -22.32 20.42
N PRO A 171 -18.48 -23.66 20.48
CA PRO A 171 -18.95 -24.50 19.37
C PRO A 171 -20.42 -24.24 19.00
N THR A 172 -21.18 -23.62 19.90
CA THR A 172 -22.56 -23.20 19.64
C THR A 172 -22.65 -22.10 18.59
N LEU A 173 -21.60 -21.30 18.35
CA LEU A 173 -21.57 -20.26 17.31
C LEU A 173 -21.21 -20.89 15.96
N ARG A 174 -22.12 -20.78 14.99
CA ARG A 174 -21.88 -21.27 13.62
C ARG A 174 -21.01 -20.27 12.85
N ALA A 175 -19.69 -20.46 12.90
CA ALA A 175 -18.73 -19.68 12.15
C ALA A 175 -18.52 -20.27 10.73
N VAL A 176 -18.55 -19.41 9.71
CA VAL A 176 -18.29 -19.75 8.31
C VAL A 176 -17.15 -18.88 7.76
N CYS A 177 -16.36 -19.41 6.83
CA CYS A 177 -15.17 -18.74 6.29
C CYS A 177 -15.30 -18.52 4.78
N LEU A 178 -15.24 -17.27 4.32
CA LEU A 178 -15.22 -16.96 2.89
C LEU A 178 -13.78 -16.90 2.37
N ILE A 179 -13.32 -18.04 1.84
CA ILE A 179 -12.04 -18.18 1.12
C ILE A 179 -12.26 -18.97 -0.18
N GLY A 180 -11.36 -18.82 -1.15
CA GLY A 180 -11.35 -19.65 -2.35
C GLY A 180 -11.20 -18.87 -3.65
N ASP A 181 -11.12 -19.63 -4.73
CA ASP A 181 -11.13 -19.10 -6.09
C ASP A 181 -12.52 -18.57 -6.48
N LYS A 182 -12.67 -18.09 -7.73
CA LYS A 182 -13.92 -17.43 -8.14
C LYS A 182 -15.13 -18.37 -8.08
N ASP A 183 -14.95 -19.64 -8.43
CA ASP A 183 -16.05 -20.59 -8.56
C ASP A 183 -16.45 -21.12 -7.18
N GLN A 184 -15.46 -21.43 -6.33
CA GLN A 184 -15.68 -21.78 -4.93
C GLN A 184 -16.41 -20.67 -4.17
N ARG A 185 -16.04 -19.40 -4.41
CA ARG A 185 -16.74 -18.26 -3.80
C ARG A 185 -18.16 -18.11 -4.27
N ALA A 186 -18.41 -18.23 -5.57
CA ALA A 186 -19.76 -18.12 -6.12
C ALA A 186 -20.69 -19.21 -5.55
N ALA A 187 -20.19 -20.45 -5.46
CA ALA A 187 -20.91 -21.55 -4.81
C ALA A 187 -21.17 -21.27 -3.33
N PHE A 188 -20.13 -20.90 -2.57
CA PHE A 188 -20.26 -20.60 -1.14
C PHE A 188 -21.23 -19.44 -0.86
N VAL A 189 -21.18 -18.37 -1.66
CA VAL A 189 -22.10 -17.23 -1.51
C VAL A 189 -23.55 -17.67 -1.73
N ARG A 190 -23.80 -18.48 -2.76
CA ARG A 190 -25.14 -18.98 -3.09
C ARG A 190 -25.67 -19.97 -2.06
N ASP A 191 -24.84 -20.94 -1.66
CA ASP A 191 -25.27 -22.12 -0.91
C ASP A 191 -25.13 -21.96 0.61
N VAL A 192 -24.25 -21.06 1.09
CA VAL A 192 -23.96 -20.89 2.52
C VAL A 192 -24.25 -19.47 2.99
N LEU A 193 -23.73 -18.45 2.30
CA LEU A 193 -23.79 -17.08 2.81
C LEU A 193 -25.19 -16.47 2.71
N LEU A 194 -25.83 -16.54 1.54
CA LEU A 194 -27.17 -15.96 1.30
C LEU A 194 -28.31 -16.65 2.05
N PRO A 195 -28.32 -17.99 2.25
CA PRO A 195 -29.35 -18.66 3.06
C PRO A 195 -29.36 -18.22 4.52
N GLY A 196 -28.25 -17.68 5.04
CA GLY A 196 -28.21 -17.07 6.38
C GLY A 196 -28.21 -18.07 7.54
N GLU A 197 -27.93 -19.36 7.28
CA GLU A 197 -27.84 -20.40 8.32
C GLU A 197 -26.49 -20.37 9.07
N TRP A 198 -26.03 -19.18 9.46
CA TRP A 198 -24.75 -18.98 10.14
C TRP A 198 -24.81 -17.75 11.05
N ASP A 199 -23.90 -17.70 12.02
CA ASP A 199 -23.87 -16.66 13.06
C ASP A 199 -22.74 -15.66 12.78
N VAL A 200 -21.56 -16.18 12.41
CA VAL A 200 -20.34 -15.40 12.20
C VAL A 200 -19.72 -15.68 10.83
N CYS A 201 -19.43 -14.64 10.06
CA CYS A 201 -18.65 -14.73 8.83
C CYS A 201 -17.23 -14.21 9.07
N VAL A 202 -16.24 -15.11 8.98
CA VAL A 202 -14.82 -14.77 9.04
C VAL A 202 -14.28 -14.62 7.61
N THR A 203 -13.63 -13.51 7.31
CA THR A 203 -13.13 -13.23 5.96
C THR A 203 -11.85 -12.40 5.98
N SER A 204 -11.13 -12.40 4.86
CA SER A 204 -9.89 -11.63 4.69
C SER A 204 -10.13 -10.25 4.09
N TYR A 205 -9.20 -9.33 4.34
CA TYR A 205 -9.20 -7.99 3.77
C TYR A 205 -9.34 -7.96 2.25
N GLU A 206 -8.64 -8.85 1.55
CA GLU A 206 -8.68 -8.93 0.08
C GLU A 206 -10.04 -9.40 -0.42
N MET A 207 -10.67 -10.34 0.31
CA MET A 207 -11.95 -10.91 -0.08
C MET A 207 -13.08 -9.91 0.08
N LEU A 208 -13.01 -9.08 1.11
CA LEU A 208 -13.94 -7.99 1.34
C LEU A 208 -13.97 -7.00 0.16
N ILE A 209 -12.80 -6.66 -0.39
CA ILE A 209 -12.69 -5.77 -1.55
C ILE A 209 -13.32 -6.41 -2.79
N LYS A 210 -13.08 -7.70 -3.00
CA LYS A 210 -13.58 -8.45 -4.17
C LYS A 210 -15.10 -8.65 -4.12
N GLU A 211 -15.64 -9.02 -2.97
CA GLU A 211 -17.05 -9.43 -2.81
C GLU A 211 -17.90 -8.36 -2.07
N LYS A 212 -17.49 -7.09 -2.12
CA LYS A 212 -18.16 -5.97 -1.41
C LYS A 212 -19.67 -5.87 -1.68
N SER A 213 -20.11 -6.21 -2.88
CA SER A 213 -21.52 -6.16 -3.29
C SER A 213 -22.39 -7.17 -2.52
N VAL A 214 -21.82 -8.30 -2.12
CA VAL A 214 -22.49 -9.33 -1.32
C VAL A 214 -22.55 -8.88 0.14
N PHE A 215 -21.43 -8.43 0.70
CA PHE A 215 -21.35 -7.98 2.10
C PHE A 215 -22.24 -6.76 2.41
N LYS A 216 -22.49 -5.87 1.43
CA LYS A 216 -23.40 -4.72 1.56
C LYS A 216 -24.87 -5.10 1.75
N LYS A 217 -25.28 -6.34 1.41
CA LYS A 217 -26.67 -6.80 1.54
C LYS A 217 -27.07 -7.10 2.99
N PHE A 218 -26.09 -7.32 3.86
CA PHE A 218 -26.33 -7.69 5.26
C PHE A 218 -26.24 -6.46 6.17
N ASN A 219 -27.09 -6.45 7.20
CA ASN A 219 -26.99 -5.51 8.32
C ASN A 219 -26.21 -6.19 9.45
N TRP A 220 -24.95 -5.80 9.63
CA TRP A 220 -24.04 -6.46 10.55
C TRP A 220 -24.26 -5.99 11.99
N ARG A 221 -24.38 -6.92 12.93
CA ARG A 221 -24.52 -6.58 14.36
C ARG A 221 -23.19 -6.18 14.98
N TYR A 222 -22.14 -6.96 14.69
CA TYR A 222 -20.77 -6.60 15.03
C TYR A 222 -19.88 -6.69 13.80
N LEU A 223 -18.99 -5.71 13.68
CA LEU A 223 -17.84 -5.74 12.80
C LEU A 223 -16.56 -5.75 13.63
N VAL A 224 -15.86 -6.86 13.63
CA VAL A 224 -14.57 -7.04 14.29
C VAL A 224 -13.45 -6.94 13.26
N ILE A 225 -12.41 -6.17 13.54
CA ILE A 225 -11.22 -6.06 12.68
C ILE A 225 -9.98 -6.43 13.47
N ASP A 226 -9.32 -7.51 13.07
CA ASP A 226 -8.08 -8.00 13.68
C ASP A 226 -6.85 -7.43 12.98
N GLU A 227 -5.85 -6.98 13.73
CA GLU A 227 -4.70 -6.21 13.20
C GLU A 227 -5.15 -4.89 12.52
N ALA A 228 -5.88 -4.07 13.28
CA ALA A 228 -6.47 -2.81 12.83
C ALA A 228 -5.46 -1.77 12.29
N HIS A 229 -4.15 -1.99 12.46
CA HIS A 229 -3.11 -1.20 11.80
C HIS A 229 -3.21 -1.23 10.26
N ARG A 230 -4.05 -2.10 9.67
CA ARG A 230 -4.36 -2.11 8.22
C ARG A 230 -5.31 -0.99 7.77
N ILE A 231 -6.10 -0.41 8.67
CA ILE A 231 -7.09 0.64 8.36
C ILE A 231 -6.64 2.05 8.76
N LYS A 232 -5.36 2.23 9.11
CA LYS A 232 -4.78 3.51 9.55
C LYS A 232 -4.79 4.64 8.53
N ASN A 233 -4.91 4.31 7.24
CA ASN A 233 -5.00 5.31 6.18
C ASN A 233 -6.46 5.44 5.72
N GLU A 234 -7.07 6.60 5.98
CA GLU A 234 -8.43 6.95 5.58
C GLU A 234 -8.66 6.79 4.06
N LYS A 235 -7.64 7.10 3.24
CA LYS A 235 -7.66 7.07 1.77
C LYS A 235 -7.43 5.66 1.21
N SER A 236 -7.31 4.66 2.08
CA SER A 236 -7.17 3.29 1.63
C SER A 236 -8.53 2.75 1.16
N LYS A 237 -8.54 2.05 0.02
CA LYS A 237 -9.74 1.38 -0.50
C LYS A 237 -10.42 0.49 0.53
N LEU A 238 -9.65 -0.15 1.41
CA LEU A 238 -10.18 -0.96 2.50
C LEU A 238 -10.97 -0.10 3.50
N SER A 239 -10.39 1.01 3.98
CA SER A 239 -11.07 1.94 4.89
C SER A 239 -12.37 2.47 4.28
N GLU A 240 -12.33 2.90 3.02
CA GLU A 240 -13.51 3.39 2.30
C GLU A 240 -14.62 2.33 2.25
N ILE A 241 -14.32 1.11 1.79
CA ILE A 241 -15.32 0.05 1.64
C ILE A 241 -15.91 -0.37 2.99
N VAL A 242 -15.07 -0.50 4.03
CA VAL A 242 -15.55 -0.94 5.35
C VAL A 242 -16.49 0.11 5.96
N ARG A 243 -16.24 1.40 5.72
CA ARG A 243 -17.13 2.49 6.16
C ARG A 243 -18.50 2.47 5.47
N GLU A 244 -18.62 1.90 4.27
CA GLU A 244 -19.89 1.76 3.56
C GLU A 244 -20.84 0.71 4.17
N PHE A 245 -20.35 -0.19 5.05
CA PHE A 245 -21.17 -1.25 5.62
C PHE A 245 -22.05 -0.78 6.78
N LYS A 246 -23.32 -1.21 6.73
CA LYS A 246 -24.28 -1.01 7.82
C LYS A 246 -23.91 -1.90 9.00
N THR A 247 -23.49 -1.28 10.09
CA THR A 247 -22.98 -1.92 11.30
C THR A 247 -23.60 -1.29 12.54
N THR A 248 -24.03 -2.11 13.51
CA THR A 248 -24.50 -1.60 14.82
C THR A 248 -23.31 -1.26 15.71
N ASN A 249 -22.43 -2.23 15.95
CA ASN A 249 -21.22 -2.06 16.75
C ASN A 249 -19.96 -2.47 15.98
N ARG A 250 -18.83 -1.86 16.35
CA ARG A 250 -17.51 -2.03 15.75
C ARG A 250 -16.48 -2.29 16.85
N LEU A 251 -15.61 -3.27 16.63
CA LEU A 251 -14.53 -3.62 17.54
C LEU A 251 -13.22 -3.70 16.76
N LEU A 252 -12.23 -2.92 17.19
CA LEU A 252 -10.88 -2.95 16.63
C LEU A 252 -9.96 -3.73 17.55
N LEU A 253 -9.21 -4.69 17.01
CA LEU A 253 -8.18 -5.42 17.73
C LEU A 253 -6.82 -5.01 17.20
N THR A 254 -5.92 -4.60 18.09
CA THR A 254 -4.54 -4.27 17.73
C THR A 254 -3.57 -4.78 18.79
N GLY A 255 -2.41 -5.26 18.35
CA GLY A 255 -1.29 -5.57 19.23
C GLY A 255 -0.26 -4.43 19.32
N THR A 256 -0.29 -3.50 18.36
CA THR A 256 0.67 -2.41 18.29
C THR A 256 0.13 -1.18 19.01
N PRO A 257 1.00 -0.40 19.68
CA PRO A 257 0.62 0.92 20.17
C PRO A 257 -0.04 1.74 19.07
N LEU A 258 -1.07 2.52 19.41
CA LEU A 258 -1.56 3.57 18.55
C LEU A 258 -0.39 4.52 18.25
N GLN A 259 0.04 4.59 17.00
CA GLN A 259 1.16 5.42 16.59
C GLN A 259 0.75 6.88 16.65
N ASN A 260 1.68 7.78 17.00
CA ASN A 260 1.42 9.18 17.36
C ASN A 260 1.04 10.10 16.18
N ASN A 261 0.44 9.55 15.12
CA ASN A 261 -0.10 10.35 14.02
C ASN A 261 -1.55 10.73 14.33
N LEU A 262 -1.80 12.04 14.49
CA LEU A 262 -3.15 12.58 14.71
C LEU A 262 -4.16 12.11 13.65
N HIS A 263 -3.75 12.02 12.38
CA HIS A 263 -4.64 11.53 11.33
C HIS A 263 -4.90 10.01 11.41
N GLU A 264 -3.96 9.20 11.90
CA GLU A 264 -4.20 7.78 12.13
C GLU A 264 -5.18 7.59 13.28
N LEU A 265 -5.01 8.37 14.34
CA LEU A 265 -5.92 8.35 15.47
C LEU A 265 -7.32 8.81 15.06
N TRP A 266 -7.41 9.92 14.34
CA TRP A 266 -8.67 10.41 13.78
C TRP A 266 -9.31 9.34 12.90
N ALA A 267 -8.55 8.69 12.02
CA ALA A 267 -9.10 7.66 11.15
C ALA A 267 -9.72 6.49 11.94
N LEU A 268 -9.12 6.12 13.08
CA LEU A 268 -9.66 5.10 13.99
C LEU A 268 -10.87 5.61 14.78
N LEU A 269 -10.82 6.86 15.29
CA LEU A 269 -11.92 7.49 16.01
C LEU A 269 -13.15 7.71 15.10
N ASN A 270 -12.96 8.23 13.90
CA ASN A 270 -13.98 8.32 12.86
C ASN A 270 -14.52 6.93 12.50
N PHE A 271 -13.67 5.90 12.47
CA PHE A 271 -14.13 4.55 12.23
C PHE A 271 -15.03 4.02 13.36
N LEU A 272 -14.72 4.33 14.61
CA LEU A 272 -15.55 3.92 15.75
C LEU A 272 -16.81 4.78 15.86
N LEU A 273 -16.72 6.08 15.67
CA LEU A 273 -17.78 7.05 15.91
C LEU A 273 -17.89 8.01 14.73
N PRO A 274 -18.35 7.53 13.55
CA PRO A 274 -18.41 8.37 12.35
C PRO A 274 -19.39 9.54 12.50
N ASP A 275 -20.42 9.39 13.36
CA ASP A 275 -21.42 10.43 13.63
C ASP A 275 -20.87 11.60 14.43
N VAL A 276 -19.81 11.39 15.21
CA VAL A 276 -19.18 12.41 16.08
C VAL A 276 -17.97 13.01 15.38
N PHE A 277 -17.12 12.18 14.77
CA PHE A 277 -15.86 12.59 14.16
C PHE A 277 -15.95 12.56 12.63
N ASN A 278 -16.86 13.30 12.01
CA ASN A 278 -17.12 13.20 10.56
C ASN A 278 -16.13 13.98 9.67
N SER A 279 -15.51 15.03 10.20
CA SER A 279 -14.60 15.94 9.48
C SER A 279 -13.19 15.83 10.04
N SER A 280 -12.22 15.61 9.16
CA SER A 280 -10.78 15.65 9.52
C SER A 280 -10.34 17.10 9.75
N GLU A 281 -10.86 18.05 8.99
CA GLU A 281 -10.54 19.47 9.10
C GLU A 281 -11.04 20.07 10.43
N ASP A 282 -12.21 19.65 10.92
CA ASP A 282 -12.74 20.09 12.21
C ASP A 282 -11.91 19.51 13.37
N PHE A 283 -11.39 18.29 13.17
CA PHE A 283 -10.47 17.69 14.11
C PHE A 283 -9.13 18.43 14.09
N ASP A 284 -8.52 18.61 12.92
CA ASP A 284 -7.24 19.29 12.74
C ASP A 284 -7.30 20.73 13.26
N SER A 285 -8.35 21.50 12.95
CA SER A 285 -8.54 22.86 13.47
C SER A 285 -8.70 22.93 14.99
N TRP A 286 -9.33 21.91 15.60
CA TRP A 286 -9.36 21.76 17.06
C TRP A 286 -7.96 21.55 17.65
N PHE A 287 -7.04 20.94 16.89
CA PHE A 287 -5.62 20.84 17.26
C PHE A 287 -4.79 22.08 16.85
N ASP A 288 -5.16 22.76 15.76
CA ASP A 288 -4.40 23.85 15.11
C ASP A 288 -4.74 25.25 15.64
N THR A 289 -5.46 25.39 16.76
CA THR A 289 -5.80 26.73 17.30
C THR A 289 -4.60 27.38 18.01
N ASN A 290 -3.65 27.90 17.22
CA ASN A 290 -2.73 29.02 17.49
C ASN A 290 -1.85 29.07 18.77
N ASN A 291 -1.66 28.02 19.57
CA ASN A 291 -0.67 28.06 20.68
C ASN A 291 -0.06 26.72 21.15
N CYS A 292 -0.18 25.63 20.40
CA CYS A 292 0.08 24.27 20.93
C CYS A 292 1.29 23.53 20.33
N LEU A 293 2.32 24.26 19.89
CA LEU A 293 3.62 23.63 19.57
C LEU A 293 4.37 23.30 20.87
N GLY A 294 4.05 22.15 21.47
CA GLY A 294 4.83 21.56 22.58
C GLY A 294 4.07 21.15 23.84
N ASP A 295 2.75 21.30 23.88
CA ASP A 295 1.99 21.11 25.13
C ASP A 295 1.64 19.64 25.38
N GLN A 296 2.34 18.99 26.33
CA GLN A 296 2.01 17.64 26.84
C GLN A 296 0.53 17.51 27.24
N LYS A 297 -0.06 18.63 27.70
CA LYS A 297 -1.47 18.73 28.11
C LYS A 297 -2.46 18.39 26.99
N LEU A 298 -2.14 18.64 25.72
CA LEU A 298 -3.05 18.35 24.61
C LEU A 298 -3.13 16.85 24.33
N VAL A 299 -2.00 16.16 24.43
CA VAL A 299 -1.96 14.71 24.24
C VAL A 299 -2.54 13.99 25.45
N GLU A 300 -2.37 14.53 26.68
CA GLU A 300 -3.09 14.06 27.87
C GLU A 300 -4.62 14.16 27.68
N ARG A 301 -5.12 15.28 27.14
CA ARG A 301 -6.56 15.42 26.81
C ARG A 301 -7.03 14.40 25.77
N LEU A 302 -6.21 14.13 24.75
CA LEU A 302 -6.50 13.13 23.73
C LEU A 302 -6.50 11.71 24.32
N HIS A 303 -5.56 11.38 25.20
CA HIS A 303 -5.57 10.12 25.93
C HIS A 303 -6.78 10.00 26.85
N MET A 304 -7.23 11.09 27.49
CA MET A 304 -8.48 11.10 28.25
C MET A 304 -9.70 10.79 27.38
N VAL A 305 -9.77 11.35 26.17
CA VAL A 305 -10.84 11.07 25.19
C VAL A 305 -10.82 9.61 24.73
N LEU A 306 -9.63 9.02 24.55
CA LEU A 306 -9.49 7.63 24.10
C LEU A 306 -9.72 6.60 25.20
N ARG A 307 -9.39 6.93 26.46
CA ARG A 307 -9.37 5.98 27.58
C ARG A 307 -10.68 5.20 27.77
N PRO A 308 -11.88 5.78 27.59
CA PRO A 308 -13.13 5.01 27.66
C PRO A 308 -13.28 3.97 26.55
N PHE A 309 -12.72 4.22 25.37
CA PHE A 309 -12.84 3.33 24.20
C PHE A 309 -11.68 2.36 24.05
N LEU A 310 -10.60 2.53 24.81
CA LEU A 310 -9.38 1.76 24.64
C LEU A 310 -9.03 0.99 25.90
N LEU A 311 -8.92 -0.34 25.75
CA LEU A 311 -8.35 -1.21 26.77
C LEU A 311 -6.97 -1.67 26.31
N ARG A 312 -5.94 -1.36 27.10
CA ARG A 312 -4.56 -1.79 26.86
C ARG A 312 -3.90 -2.23 28.16
N ARG A 313 -3.33 -3.44 28.13
CA ARG A 313 -2.60 -4.05 29.24
C ARG A 313 -1.32 -4.71 28.73
N ILE A 314 -0.28 -4.73 29.57
CA ILE A 314 1.04 -5.30 29.28
C ILE A 314 1.12 -6.69 29.93
N LYS A 315 1.81 -7.65 29.30
CA LYS A 315 2.00 -9.02 29.82
C LYS A 315 2.54 -9.04 31.23
N ALA A 316 3.53 -8.20 31.53
CA ALA A 316 4.16 -8.09 32.85
C ALA A 316 3.15 -7.76 33.96
N ASP A 317 2.13 -6.95 33.65
CA ASP A 317 1.15 -6.49 34.64
C ASP A 317 0.07 -7.55 34.94
N VAL A 318 -0.24 -8.40 33.96
CA VAL A 318 -1.41 -9.30 34.04
C VAL A 318 -1.05 -10.78 34.16
N GLU A 319 0.13 -11.19 33.73
CA GLU A 319 0.49 -12.60 33.60
C GLU A 319 1.82 -12.91 34.30
N LYS A 320 1.76 -13.01 35.63
CA LYS A 320 2.92 -13.35 36.46
C LYS A 320 3.41 -14.80 36.25
N SER A 321 2.60 -15.67 35.63
CA SER A 321 2.96 -17.08 35.43
C SER A 321 3.81 -17.31 34.18
N LEU A 322 3.93 -16.33 33.28
CA LEU A 322 4.76 -16.45 32.07
C LEU A 322 6.19 -16.02 32.38
N PRO A 323 7.20 -16.90 32.23
CA PRO A 323 8.59 -16.51 32.47
C PRO A 323 9.01 -15.34 31.56
N PRO A 324 9.80 -14.38 32.06
CA PRO A 324 10.30 -13.29 31.24
C PRO A 324 11.23 -13.83 30.14
N LYS A 325 11.10 -13.31 28.92
CA LYS A 325 12.04 -13.62 27.83
C LYS A 325 13.41 -13.00 28.10
N LYS A 326 14.48 -13.70 27.71
CA LYS A 326 15.86 -13.19 27.75
C LYS A 326 16.36 -12.99 26.32
N GLU A 327 16.67 -11.75 25.94
CA GLU A 327 17.29 -11.42 24.65
C GLU A 327 18.81 -11.30 24.83
N VAL A 328 19.57 -12.01 24.00
CA VAL A 328 21.03 -12.01 23.98
C VAL A 328 21.49 -11.66 22.58
N LYS A 329 22.28 -10.58 22.46
CA LYS A 329 22.90 -10.16 21.20
C LYS A 329 24.22 -10.89 21.03
N ILE A 330 24.39 -11.58 19.92
CA ILE A 330 25.62 -12.29 19.57
C ILE A 330 26.31 -11.51 18.46
N TYR A 331 27.47 -10.95 18.80
CA TYR A 331 28.32 -10.23 17.86
C TYR A 331 29.24 -11.23 17.16
N VAL A 332 29.26 -11.17 15.83
CA VAL A 332 29.91 -12.16 14.97
C VAL A 332 30.84 -11.47 13.98
N GLY A 333 32.09 -11.96 13.86
CA GLY A 333 33.06 -11.46 12.89
C GLY A 333 32.76 -11.88 11.45
N LEU A 334 33.33 -11.15 10.49
CA LEU A 334 33.27 -11.51 9.06
C LEU A 334 34.26 -12.64 8.74
N SER A 335 33.82 -13.61 7.93
CA SER A 335 34.73 -14.59 7.32
C SER A 335 35.67 -13.93 6.30
N LYS A 336 36.76 -14.61 5.95
CA LYS A 336 37.69 -14.15 4.90
C LYS A 336 36.95 -13.83 3.59
N MET A 337 36.09 -14.76 3.15
CA MET A 337 35.30 -14.60 1.94
C MET A 337 34.28 -13.47 2.05
N GLN A 338 33.61 -13.33 3.20
CA GLN A 338 32.70 -12.20 3.42
C GLN A 338 33.44 -10.87 3.35
N ARG A 339 34.64 -10.77 3.92
CA ARG A 339 35.45 -9.54 3.84
C ARG A 339 35.79 -9.19 2.40
N GLU A 340 36.27 -10.14 1.60
CA GLU A 340 36.60 -9.92 0.19
C GLU A 340 35.40 -9.39 -0.61
N TRP A 341 34.22 -9.98 -0.42
CA TRP A 341 32.98 -9.53 -1.07
C TRP A 341 32.52 -8.17 -0.54
N TYR A 342 32.60 -7.92 0.77
CA TYR A 342 32.23 -6.65 1.38
C TYR A 342 33.10 -5.51 0.83
N THR A 343 34.42 -5.71 0.80
CA THR A 343 35.39 -4.80 0.20
C THR A 343 35.12 -4.57 -1.29
N ARG A 344 34.84 -5.63 -2.06
CA ARG A 344 34.51 -5.53 -3.48
C ARG A 344 33.25 -4.69 -3.74
N ILE A 345 32.23 -4.83 -2.90
CA ILE A 345 30.99 -4.04 -3.00
C ILE A 345 31.28 -2.55 -2.72
N LEU A 346 32.06 -2.25 -1.68
CA LEU A 346 32.43 -0.87 -1.34
C LEU A 346 33.31 -0.22 -2.42
N MET A 347 34.30 -0.95 -2.94
CA MET A 347 35.22 -0.45 -3.98
C MET A 347 34.50 -0.12 -5.29
N LYS A 348 33.49 -0.91 -5.67
CA LYS A 348 32.73 -0.71 -6.92
C LYS A 348 32.01 0.65 -6.95
N ASP A 349 31.59 1.17 -5.81
CA ASP A 349 30.84 2.42 -5.68
C ASP A 349 31.59 3.46 -4.81
N ILE A 350 32.92 3.38 -4.69
CA ILE A 350 33.73 4.23 -3.81
C ILE A 350 33.63 5.73 -4.15
N ASP A 351 33.52 6.06 -5.44
CA ASP A 351 33.34 7.44 -5.92
C ASP A 351 32.05 8.08 -5.42
N ILE A 352 31.07 7.26 -5.07
CA ILE A 352 29.74 7.68 -4.64
C ILE A 352 29.67 7.82 -3.12
N LEU A 353 30.46 7.04 -2.39
CA LEU A 353 30.58 7.16 -0.93
C LEU A 353 31.27 8.47 -0.51
N ASN A 354 32.11 9.01 -1.41
CA ASN A 354 32.90 10.21 -1.18
C ASN A 354 32.36 11.46 -1.90
N SER A 355 31.60 11.31 -2.99
CA SER A 355 30.94 12.45 -3.65
C SER A 355 29.78 12.97 -2.80
N ALA A 356 29.94 14.12 -2.16
CA ALA A 356 28.87 14.81 -1.41
C ALA A 356 27.76 15.45 -2.28
N GLY A 357 27.71 15.13 -3.58
CA GLY A 357 26.73 15.64 -4.54
C GLY A 357 25.37 14.93 -4.48
N LYS A 358 24.42 15.32 -5.35
CA LYS A 358 23.04 14.77 -5.45
C LYS A 358 23.01 13.24 -5.66
N LEU A 359 23.23 12.45 -4.60
CA LEU A 359 23.08 11.01 -4.63
C LEU A 359 21.62 10.63 -4.79
N ASP A 360 21.37 9.68 -5.67
CA ASP A 360 20.09 9.00 -5.76
C ASP A 360 19.89 8.08 -4.55
N LYS A 361 18.77 8.26 -3.85
CA LYS A 361 18.38 7.45 -2.69
C LYS A 361 18.33 5.97 -3.06
N MET A 362 17.90 5.65 -4.28
CA MET A 362 17.76 4.28 -4.76
C MET A 362 19.12 3.55 -4.84
N ARG A 363 20.19 4.25 -5.23
CA ARG A 363 21.51 3.63 -5.35
C ARG A 363 22.12 3.30 -3.99
N LEU A 364 21.99 4.20 -2.99
CA LEU A 364 22.40 3.94 -1.61
C LEU A 364 21.66 2.73 -1.01
N LEU A 365 20.34 2.64 -1.26
CA LEU A 365 19.54 1.50 -0.82
C LEU A 365 20.03 0.18 -1.44
N ASN A 366 20.44 0.20 -2.71
CA ASN A 366 20.98 -0.98 -3.37
C ASN A 366 22.32 -1.41 -2.76
N ILE A 367 23.25 -0.48 -2.51
CA ILE A 367 24.55 -0.78 -1.87
C ILE A 367 24.31 -1.43 -0.51
N LEU A 368 23.48 -0.78 0.32
CA LEU A 368 23.15 -1.24 1.66
C LEU A 368 22.44 -2.60 1.64
N MET A 369 21.62 -2.89 0.62
CA MET A 369 21.05 -4.22 0.41
C MET A 369 22.12 -5.28 0.08
N GLN A 370 23.12 -4.97 -0.75
CA GLN A 370 24.20 -5.92 -1.05
C GLN A 370 25.09 -6.15 0.18
N LEU A 371 25.43 -5.10 0.94
CA LEU A 371 26.19 -5.24 2.18
C LEU A 371 25.47 -6.15 3.19
N ARG A 372 24.14 -6.00 3.33
CA ARG A 372 23.33 -6.91 4.16
C ARG A 372 23.36 -8.36 3.67
N LYS A 373 23.31 -8.61 2.36
CA LYS A 373 23.47 -9.98 1.83
C LYS A 373 24.83 -10.56 2.23
N CYS A 374 25.89 -9.77 2.10
CA CYS A 374 27.24 -10.18 2.47
C CYS A 374 27.37 -10.54 3.95
N CYS A 375 26.78 -9.74 4.85
CA CYS A 375 26.72 -10.03 6.29
C CYS A 375 25.97 -11.34 6.60
N ASN A 376 24.95 -11.69 5.81
CA ASN A 376 24.20 -12.93 5.98
C ASN A 376 24.95 -14.17 5.48
N HIS A 377 25.30 -14.19 4.18
CA HIS A 377 26.01 -15.31 3.57
C HIS A 377 26.60 -14.93 2.19
N PRO A 378 27.88 -15.25 1.88
CA PRO A 378 28.46 -14.97 0.57
C PRO A 378 27.75 -15.63 -0.63
N TYR A 379 27.20 -16.83 -0.45
CA TYR A 379 26.53 -17.59 -1.53
C TYR A 379 25.21 -16.96 -2.01
N LEU A 380 24.80 -15.84 -1.43
CA LEU A 380 23.75 -15.01 -2.02
C LEU A 380 24.20 -14.29 -3.29
N PHE A 381 25.52 -14.23 -3.55
CA PHE A 381 26.11 -13.69 -4.78
C PHE A 381 26.42 -14.81 -5.77
N ASP A 382 26.03 -14.60 -7.02
CA ASP A 382 26.31 -15.55 -8.09
C ASP A 382 27.82 -15.63 -8.35
N GLY A 383 28.37 -16.85 -8.43
CA GLY A 383 29.81 -17.09 -8.59
C GLY A 383 30.63 -17.03 -7.30
N ALA A 384 29.99 -16.86 -6.14
CA ALA A 384 30.65 -16.96 -4.85
C ALA A 384 30.86 -18.43 -4.43
N GLU A 385 29.89 -19.29 -4.70
CA GLU A 385 29.96 -20.70 -4.31
C GLU A 385 30.98 -21.48 -5.16
N PRO A 386 31.90 -22.25 -4.53
CA PRO A 386 32.83 -23.11 -5.26
C PRO A 386 32.08 -24.15 -6.09
N GLY A 387 32.42 -24.26 -7.38
CA GLY A 387 31.82 -25.25 -8.29
C GLY A 387 31.74 -24.76 -9.74
N PRO A 388 31.12 -25.54 -10.64
CA PRO A 388 30.43 -26.83 -10.40
C PRO A 388 31.37 -28.03 -10.12
N PRO A 389 30.91 -29.07 -9.39
CA PRO A 389 29.59 -29.21 -8.77
C PRO A 389 29.48 -28.42 -7.47
N TYR A 390 28.30 -27.87 -7.19
CA TYR A 390 27.98 -27.25 -5.90
C TYR A 390 27.74 -28.34 -4.86
N THR A 391 28.49 -28.33 -3.76
CA THR A 391 28.43 -29.35 -2.70
C THR A 391 28.01 -28.73 -1.37
N THR A 392 27.31 -29.51 -0.54
CA THR A 392 26.90 -29.10 0.81
C THR A 392 27.91 -29.61 1.83
N ASP A 393 29.10 -29.01 1.86
CA ASP A 393 30.18 -29.39 2.79
C ASP A 393 30.42 -28.32 3.88
N MET A 394 31.46 -28.54 4.69
CA MET A 394 31.90 -27.62 5.75
C MET A 394 32.14 -26.18 5.25
N HIS A 395 32.44 -25.98 3.96
CA HIS A 395 32.60 -24.65 3.37
C HIS A 395 31.30 -23.80 3.44
N LEU A 396 30.13 -24.43 3.52
CA LEU A 396 28.85 -23.75 3.75
C LEU A 396 28.82 -23.05 5.10
N VAL A 397 29.50 -23.63 6.10
CA VAL A 397 29.59 -23.09 7.46
C VAL A 397 30.75 -22.11 7.56
N THR A 398 31.97 -22.51 7.15
CA THR A 398 33.19 -21.70 7.36
C THR A 398 33.21 -20.39 6.59
N ASN A 399 32.46 -20.30 5.47
CA ASN A 399 32.40 -19.07 4.68
C ASN A 399 31.45 -18.01 5.23
N SER A 400 30.70 -18.28 6.30
CA SER A 400 29.85 -17.27 6.96
C SER A 400 30.03 -17.30 8.48
N GLY A 401 30.38 -16.17 9.07
CA GLY A 401 30.52 -16.05 10.53
C GLY A 401 29.24 -16.46 11.27
N LYS A 402 28.07 -16.05 10.76
CA LYS A 402 26.78 -16.41 11.37
C LYS A 402 26.51 -17.92 11.32
N MET A 403 26.91 -18.59 10.24
CA MET A 403 26.78 -20.04 10.13
C MET A 403 27.70 -20.77 11.10
N VAL A 404 28.94 -20.30 11.30
CA VAL A 404 29.86 -20.86 12.32
C VAL A 404 29.22 -20.81 13.71
N VAL A 405 28.65 -19.66 14.09
CA VAL A 405 27.98 -19.52 15.40
C VAL A 405 26.74 -20.42 15.47
N LEU A 406 25.95 -20.49 14.39
CA LEU A 406 24.76 -21.34 14.33
C LEU A 406 25.11 -22.83 14.47
N ASP A 407 26.17 -23.28 13.81
CA ASP A 407 26.66 -24.66 13.82
C ASP A 407 27.20 -25.07 15.19
N LYS A 408 27.83 -24.15 15.93
CA LYS A 408 28.20 -24.38 17.33
C LYS A 408 26.98 -24.35 18.27
N LEU A 409 25.97 -23.51 18.00
CA LEU A 409 24.85 -23.25 18.91
C LEU A 409 23.76 -24.33 18.84
N LEU A 410 23.37 -24.78 17.65
CA LEU A 410 22.28 -25.73 17.46
C LEU A 410 22.51 -27.09 18.16
N PRO A 411 23.71 -27.70 18.15
CA PRO A 411 23.98 -28.93 18.89
C PRO A 411 23.74 -28.78 20.40
N LYS A 412 24.28 -27.71 21.01
CA LYS A 412 24.05 -27.41 22.44
C LYS A 412 22.56 -27.27 22.77
N LEU A 413 21.77 -26.65 21.88
CA LEU A 413 20.33 -26.51 22.06
C LEU A 413 19.57 -27.83 21.89
N LYS A 414 20.03 -28.70 20.99
CA LYS A 414 19.45 -30.04 20.78
C LYS A 414 19.70 -30.95 21.99
N GLU A 415 20.91 -30.93 22.54
CA GLU A 415 21.25 -31.64 23.78
C GLU A 415 20.40 -31.19 24.98
N GLN A 416 20.08 -29.89 25.05
CA GLN A 416 19.19 -29.32 26.08
C GLN A 416 17.70 -29.67 25.86
N GLY A 417 17.35 -30.33 24.76
CA GLY A 417 15.94 -30.60 24.41
C GLY A 417 15.13 -29.32 24.18
N SER A 418 15.79 -28.25 23.70
CA SER A 418 15.13 -27.03 23.25
C SER A 418 14.62 -27.18 21.81
N ARG A 419 13.63 -26.38 21.44
CA ARG A 419 13.11 -26.28 20.07
C ARG A 419 13.31 -24.87 19.54
N VAL A 420 13.76 -24.76 18.30
CA VAL A 420 14.36 -23.53 17.77
C VAL A 420 13.54 -22.96 16.62
N LEU A 421 13.15 -21.69 16.72
CA LEU A 421 12.64 -20.91 15.60
C LEU A 421 13.77 -20.08 15.00
N ILE A 422 13.98 -20.15 13.68
CA ILE A 422 14.96 -19.32 12.97
C ILE A 422 14.20 -18.35 12.06
N PHE A 423 14.33 -17.05 12.33
CA PHE A 423 13.76 -16.01 11.49
C PHE A 423 14.82 -15.39 10.59
N SER A 424 14.49 -15.20 9.31
CA SER A 424 15.29 -14.38 8.40
C SER A 424 14.43 -13.50 7.50
N GLN A 425 14.96 -12.33 7.13
CA GLN A 425 14.34 -11.42 6.16
C GLN A 425 14.47 -11.90 4.72
N MET A 426 15.54 -12.64 4.41
CA MET A 426 15.84 -13.09 3.04
C MET A 426 15.46 -14.55 2.86
N THR A 427 14.51 -14.84 1.97
CA THR A 427 14.08 -16.23 1.69
C THR A 427 15.23 -17.08 1.14
N ARG A 428 16.16 -16.49 0.37
CA ARG A 428 17.35 -17.19 -0.13
C ARG A 428 18.31 -17.65 0.97
N VAL A 429 18.29 -17.02 2.15
CA VAL A 429 19.05 -17.51 3.30
C VAL A 429 18.37 -18.74 3.90
N LEU A 430 17.03 -18.80 3.86
CA LEU A 430 16.30 -20.00 4.28
C LEU A 430 16.61 -21.20 3.37
N ASP A 431 16.84 -20.98 2.07
CA ASP A 431 17.30 -22.03 1.14
C ASP A 431 18.66 -22.60 1.61
N ILE A 432 19.62 -21.73 1.94
CA ILE A 432 20.95 -22.13 2.45
C ILE A 432 20.84 -22.87 3.80
N LEU A 433 19.97 -22.39 4.69
CA LEU A 433 19.74 -23.02 5.99
C LEU A 433 19.04 -24.38 5.85
N GLU A 434 18.20 -24.55 4.84
CA GLU A 434 17.54 -25.80 4.49
C GLU A 434 18.56 -26.85 4.04
N ASP A 435 19.46 -26.50 3.14
CA ASP A 435 20.57 -27.36 2.71
C ASP A 435 21.47 -27.75 3.89
N TYR A 436 21.79 -26.79 4.77
CA TYR A 436 22.53 -27.03 6.00
C TYR A 436 21.81 -27.98 6.96
N CYS A 437 20.50 -27.81 7.16
CA CYS A 437 19.71 -28.70 8.02
C CYS A 437 19.65 -30.12 7.46
N MET A 438 19.52 -30.28 6.13
CA MET A 438 19.59 -31.59 5.48
C MET A 438 20.96 -32.24 5.69
N TRP A 439 22.05 -31.49 5.48
CA TRP A 439 23.41 -32.00 5.67
C TRP A 439 23.70 -32.43 7.11
N ARG A 440 23.25 -31.64 8.11
CA ARG A 440 23.39 -31.97 9.54
C ARG A 440 22.32 -32.93 10.07
N ASN A 441 21.40 -33.41 9.22
CA ASN A 441 20.26 -34.28 9.60
C ASN A 441 19.38 -33.69 10.72
N TYR A 442 19.10 -32.40 10.66
CA TYR A 442 18.10 -31.76 11.53
C TYR A 442 16.73 -31.83 10.88
N GLU A 443 15.74 -32.36 11.60
CA GLU A 443 14.36 -32.29 11.15
C GLU A 443 13.82 -30.87 11.31
N TYR A 444 13.27 -30.31 10.22
CA TYR A 444 12.78 -28.95 10.19
C TYR A 444 11.39 -28.81 9.54
N CYS A 445 10.77 -27.66 9.80
CA CYS A 445 9.65 -27.11 9.03
C CYS A 445 10.06 -25.75 8.43
N ARG A 446 9.52 -25.41 7.26
CA ARG A 446 9.77 -24.12 6.58
C ARG A 446 8.46 -23.43 6.26
N LEU A 447 8.38 -22.12 6.52
CA LEU A 447 7.23 -21.29 6.15
C LEU A 447 7.70 -19.93 5.64
N ASP A 448 7.39 -19.67 4.37
CA ASP A 448 7.65 -18.40 3.71
C ASP A 448 6.41 -17.86 3.00
N GLY A 449 6.59 -16.78 2.23
CA GLY A 449 5.50 -16.13 1.49
C GLY A 449 4.99 -16.92 0.29
N GLN A 450 5.70 -17.95 -0.15
CA GLN A 450 5.35 -18.78 -1.31
C GLN A 450 4.65 -20.08 -0.91
N THR A 451 4.78 -20.51 0.35
CA THR A 451 4.13 -21.73 0.86
C THR A 451 2.60 -21.67 0.68
N PRO A 452 1.99 -22.69 0.02
CA PRO A 452 0.55 -22.84 -0.07
C PRO A 452 -0.14 -22.82 1.29
N HIS A 453 -1.41 -22.44 1.30
CA HIS A 453 -2.17 -22.27 2.53
C HIS A 453 -2.28 -23.58 3.34
N ASP A 454 -2.53 -24.71 2.67
CA ASP A 454 -2.80 -25.97 3.34
C ASP A 454 -1.52 -26.60 3.93
N GLU A 455 -0.41 -26.51 3.18
CA GLU A 455 0.92 -26.92 3.64
C GLU A 455 1.41 -26.09 4.83
N ARG A 456 1.09 -24.79 4.86
CA ARG A 456 1.38 -23.92 6.00
C ARG A 456 0.74 -24.47 7.28
N GLN A 457 -0.55 -24.81 7.22
CA GLN A 457 -1.25 -25.31 8.39
C GLN A 457 -0.74 -26.68 8.82
N ALA A 458 -0.44 -27.57 7.86
CA ALA A 458 0.16 -28.87 8.14
C ALA A 458 1.51 -28.73 8.87
N SER A 459 2.37 -27.81 8.40
CA SER A 459 3.69 -27.56 9.02
C SER A 459 3.58 -27.00 10.44
N ILE A 460 2.63 -26.09 10.68
CA ILE A 460 2.35 -25.54 12.02
C ILE A 460 1.84 -26.62 12.98
N ASN A 461 0.92 -27.47 12.50
CA ASN A 461 0.38 -28.57 13.30
C ASN A 461 1.47 -29.60 13.62
N ALA A 462 2.25 -30.02 12.62
CA ALA A 462 3.32 -31.00 12.78
C ALA A 462 4.37 -30.54 13.78
N TYR A 463 4.72 -29.25 13.80
CA TYR A 463 5.66 -28.71 14.78
C TYR A 463 5.08 -28.61 16.19
N ASN A 464 3.78 -28.31 16.30
CA ASN A 464 3.09 -28.16 17.58
C ASN A 464 2.63 -29.49 18.21
N GLU A 465 2.70 -30.60 17.47
CA GLU A 465 2.28 -31.92 17.93
C GLU A 465 3.09 -32.34 19.18
N PRO A 466 2.43 -32.91 20.21
CA PRO A 466 3.14 -33.41 21.38
C PRO A 466 4.09 -34.54 20.96
N GLY A 467 5.38 -34.42 21.30
CA GLY A 467 6.40 -35.40 20.90
C GLY A 467 6.88 -35.27 19.45
N SER A 468 6.56 -34.18 18.75
CA SER A 468 7.08 -33.90 17.40
C SER A 468 8.61 -34.00 17.34
N SER A 469 9.12 -34.68 16.32
CA SER A 469 10.54 -34.82 16.02
C SER A 469 11.15 -33.54 15.41
N LYS A 470 10.32 -32.56 15.02
CA LYS A 470 10.77 -31.32 14.39
C LYS A 470 11.52 -30.44 15.39
N PHE A 471 12.82 -30.27 15.15
CA PHE A 471 13.73 -29.49 16.00
C PHE A 471 13.78 -28.02 15.59
N VAL A 472 13.84 -27.74 14.28
CA VAL A 472 13.97 -26.38 13.72
C VAL A 472 12.70 -25.96 12.99
N PHE A 473 12.26 -24.72 13.18
CA PHE A 473 11.26 -24.10 12.30
C PHE A 473 11.83 -22.83 11.68
N MET A 474 12.07 -22.85 10.38
CA MET A 474 12.52 -21.71 9.59
C MET A 474 11.34 -20.86 9.11
N LEU A 475 11.39 -19.56 9.41
CA LEU A 475 10.32 -18.62 9.16
C LEU A 475 10.89 -17.39 8.47
N SER A 476 10.28 -16.95 7.36
CA SER A 476 10.56 -15.59 6.91
C SER A 476 9.93 -14.59 7.89
N THR A 477 10.62 -13.51 8.27
CA THR A 477 10.10 -12.59 9.30
C THR A 477 8.73 -12.03 8.95
N ARG A 478 8.49 -11.75 7.67
CA ARG A 478 7.19 -11.30 7.17
C ARG A 478 6.12 -12.37 7.27
N ALA A 479 6.39 -13.63 6.90
CA ALA A 479 5.38 -14.69 6.95
C ALA A 479 5.15 -15.19 8.39
N GLY A 480 6.20 -15.19 9.22
CA GLY A 480 6.14 -15.52 10.64
C GLY A 480 5.46 -14.44 11.49
N GLY A 481 5.53 -13.17 11.10
CA GLY A 481 4.81 -12.07 11.75
C GLY A 481 3.28 -12.13 11.60
N LEU A 482 2.75 -13.04 10.78
CA LEU A 482 1.35 -13.09 10.39
C LEU A 482 0.40 -13.77 11.41
N GLY A 483 0.71 -13.71 12.71
CA GLY A 483 -0.27 -14.12 13.74
C GLY A 483 -0.28 -15.61 14.13
N ILE A 484 0.72 -16.41 13.73
CA ILE A 484 0.80 -17.85 14.05
C ILE A 484 1.10 -18.15 15.53
N ASN A 485 0.83 -19.38 15.98
CA ASN A 485 1.09 -19.86 17.34
C ASN A 485 2.16 -20.95 17.35
N LEU A 486 3.31 -20.67 17.99
CA LEU A 486 4.44 -21.59 18.12
C LEU A 486 4.95 -21.63 19.57
N ALA A 487 4.02 -21.68 20.53
CA ALA A 487 4.33 -21.71 21.98
C ALA A 487 5.14 -22.95 22.42
N THR A 488 5.28 -23.92 21.53
CA THR A 488 6.06 -25.15 21.66
C THR A 488 7.57 -24.93 21.59
N ALA A 489 8.02 -23.85 20.94
CA ALA A 489 9.42 -23.48 20.85
C ALA A 489 9.84 -22.54 21.98
N ASP A 490 10.99 -22.79 22.60
CA ASP A 490 11.56 -22.02 23.69
C ASP A 490 12.77 -21.17 23.27
N VAL A 491 13.32 -21.41 22.07
CA VAL A 491 14.44 -20.62 21.54
C VAL A 491 14.05 -19.95 20.24
N VAL A 492 14.39 -18.67 20.12
CA VAL A 492 14.20 -17.87 18.90
C VAL A 492 15.55 -17.32 18.46
N ILE A 493 15.95 -17.61 17.22
CA ILE A 493 17.15 -17.06 16.59
C ILE A 493 16.71 -16.06 15.52
N LEU A 494 17.13 -14.82 15.66
CA LEU A 494 17.01 -13.79 14.62
C LEU A 494 18.32 -13.77 13.84
N TYR A 495 18.31 -14.39 12.65
CA TYR A 495 19.51 -14.49 11.80
C TYR A 495 19.90 -13.11 11.26
N ASP A 496 18.91 -12.28 10.92
CA ASP A 496 19.06 -10.88 10.56
C ASP A 496 17.90 -10.03 11.07
N SER A 497 18.19 -8.76 11.38
CA SER A 497 17.23 -7.84 12.02
C SER A 497 16.46 -7.00 10.99
N ASP A 498 15.20 -6.67 11.27
CA ASP A 498 14.45 -5.69 10.48
C ASP A 498 14.87 -4.25 10.82
N TRP A 499 14.58 -3.31 9.91
CA TRP A 499 14.71 -1.88 10.18
C TRP A 499 13.66 -1.40 11.18
N ASN A 500 12.53 -2.08 11.24
CA ASN A 500 11.46 -1.82 12.18
C ASN A 500 11.51 -2.81 13.36
N PRO A 501 11.90 -2.38 14.57
CA PRO A 501 12.02 -3.26 15.74
C PRO A 501 10.70 -3.95 16.11
N GLN A 502 9.55 -3.35 15.76
CA GLN A 502 8.24 -3.93 16.05
C GLN A 502 7.99 -5.24 15.30
N VAL A 503 8.59 -5.41 14.11
CA VAL A 503 8.49 -6.65 13.32
C VAL A 503 9.22 -7.78 14.03
N ASP A 504 10.40 -7.51 14.58
CA ASP A 504 11.19 -8.51 15.32
C ASP A 504 10.53 -8.87 16.65
N LEU A 505 9.97 -7.89 17.37
CA LEU A 505 9.18 -8.14 18.59
C LEU A 505 7.98 -9.04 18.31
N GLN A 506 7.28 -8.81 17.19
CA GLN A 506 6.14 -9.64 16.77
C GLN A 506 6.57 -11.08 16.45
N ALA A 507 7.78 -11.26 15.90
CA ALA A 507 8.37 -12.57 15.63
C ALA A 507 8.73 -13.31 16.94
N MET A 508 9.37 -12.64 17.90
CA MET A 508 9.68 -13.22 19.22
C MET A 508 8.41 -13.67 19.96
N ASP A 509 7.37 -12.85 19.90
CA ASP A 509 6.07 -13.11 20.53
C ASP A 509 5.29 -14.28 19.89
N ARG A 510 5.79 -14.89 18.79
CA ARG A 510 5.26 -16.15 18.28
C ARG A 510 5.50 -17.31 19.24
N ALA A 511 6.65 -17.29 19.91
CA ALA A 511 7.06 -18.25 20.95
C ALA A 511 6.77 -17.72 22.37
N HIS A 512 7.04 -16.43 22.63
CA HIS A 512 6.77 -15.78 23.93
C HIS A 512 5.29 -15.38 24.07
N ARG A 513 4.45 -16.39 24.27
CA ARG A 513 3.00 -16.22 24.42
C ARG A 513 2.41 -17.21 25.41
N ILE A 514 1.16 -16.97 25.79
CA ILE A 514 0.39 -17.86 26.67
C ILE A 514 0.35 -19.27 26.06
N GLY A 515 0.72 -20.26 26.87
CA GLY A 515 0.95 -21.65 26.47
C GLY A 515 2.40 -22.08 26.58
N GLN A 516 3.34 -21.12 26.62
CA GLN A 516 4.74 -21.40 26.89
C GLN A 516 4.98 -21.72 28.37
N THR A 517 5.73 -22.78 28.63
CA THR A 517 6.12 -23.22 29.98
C THR A 517 7.60 -23.00 30.28
N LYS A 518 8.46 -22.95 29.24
CA LYS A 518 9.90 -22.71 29.35
C LYS A 518 10.24 -21.22 29.20
N THR A 519 11.36 -20.81 29.78
CA THR A 519 11.89 -19.45 29.58
C THR A 519 12.34 -19.26 28.13
N VAL A 520 11.74 -18.28 27.44
CA VAL A 520 12.08 -18.01 26.04
C VAL A 520 13.44 -17.31 25.95
N ARG A 521 14.38 -17.90 25.23
CA ARG A 521 15.70 -17.33 24.92
C ARG A 521 15.72 -16.81 23.49
N VAL A 522 16.02 -15.54 23.30
CA VAL A 522 16.12 -14.91 21.98
C VAL A 522 17.60 -14.62 21.69
N PHE A 523 18.15 -15.21 20.64
CA PHE A 523 19.50 -14.94 20.16
C PHE A 523 19.43 -14.08 18.90
N ARG A 524 19.97 -12.87 18.97
CA ARG A 524 20.02 -11.96 17.82
C ARG A 524 21.44 -11.94 17.27
N PHE A 525 21.62 -12.37 16.02
CA PHE A 525 22.93 -12.34 15.38
C PHE A 525 23.18 -10.96 14.77
N ILE A 526 24.35 -10.40 15.08
CA ILE A 526 24.79 -9.07 14.62
C ILE A 526 26.20 -9.21 14.10
N THR A 527 26.43 -8.84 12.84
CA THR A 527 27.78 -8.84 12.28
C THR A 527 28.54 -7.60 12.79
N ASP A 528 29.60 -7.82 13.57
CA ASP A 528 30.36 -6.77 14.27
C ASP A 528 31.03 -5.81 13.27
N ASN A 529 31.08 -4.52 13.59
CA ASN A 529 31.71 -3.48 12.77
C ASN A 529 31.18 -3.37 11.32
N THR A 530 29.92 -3.76 11.07
CA THR A 530 29.29 -3.65 9.74
C THR A 530 28.08 -2.72 9.73
N VAL A 531 27.42 -2.60 8.58
CA VAL A 531 26.12 -1.93 8.48
C VAL A 531 25.08 -2.53 9.43
N GLU A 532 25.10 -3.83 9.74
CA GLU A 532 24.07 -4.46 10.59
C GLU A 532 24.05 -3.94 12.02
N GLU A 533 25.22 -3.68 12.62
CA GLU A 533 25.32 -3.14 13.97
C GLU A 533 24.58 -1.79 14.07
N ARG A 534 24.77 -0.92 13.07
CA ARG A 534 24.08 0.37 13.00
C ARG A 534 22.57 0.25 12.82
N ILE A 535 22.12 -0.77 12.09
CA ILE A 535 20.67 -1.04 11.94
C ILE A 535 20.06 -1.38 13.30
N VAL A 536 20.74 -2.21 14.09
CA VAL A 536 20.26 -2.64 15.41
C VAL A 536 20.29 -1.48 16.42
N GLU A 537 21.37 -0.72 16.48
CA GLU A 537 21.46 0.49 17.33
C GLU A 537 20.31 1.45 17.04
N ARG A 538 20.02 1.70 15.76
CA ARG A 538 18.90 2.55 15.31
C ARG A 538 17.55 1.98 15.71
N ALA A 539 17.35 0.68 15.55
CA ALA A 539 16.12 0.01 15.93
C ALA A 539 15.87 0.12 17.44
N GLU A 540 16.91 0.01 18.26
CA GLU A 540 16.81 0.15 19.72
C GLU A 540 16.53 1.59 20.16
N MET A 541 17.19 2.58 19.53
CA MET A 541 16.86 3.98 19.76
C MET A 541 15.40 4.27 19.46
N LYS A 542 14.88 3.75 18.34
CA LYS A 542 13.46 3.87 17.99
C LYS A 542 12.55 3.21 19.01
N LEU A 543 12.88 2.00 19.47
CA LEU A 543 12.09 1.30 20.47
C LEU A 543 12.06 2.06 21.81
N ARG A 544 13.19 2.64 22.21
CA ARG A 544 13.31 3.44 23.44
C ARG A 544 12.51 4.74 23.32
N LEU A 545 12.63 5.45 22.20
CA LEU A 545 11.80 6.62 21.90
C LEU A 545 10.32 6.28 21.92
N ASP A 546 9.90 5.19 21.27
CA ASP A 546 8.52 4.70 21.31
C ASP A 546 8.05 4.45 22.75
N SER A 547 8.87 3.79 23.59
CA SER A 547 8.52 3.51 24.98
C SER A 547 8.34 4.78 25.83
N ILE A 548 9.23 5.76 25.69
CA ILE A 548 9.17 7.04 26.39
C ILE A 548 7.95 7.83 25.93
N VAL A 549 7.72 7.85 24.63
CA VAL A 549 6.62 8.59 24.02
C VAL A 549 5.27 8.01 24.41
N ILE A 550 5.14 6.67 24.47
CA ILE A 550 3.92 6.01 24.92
C ILE A 550 3.66 6.28 26.41
N GLN A 551 4.71 6.35 27.24
CA GLN A 551 4.57 6.66 28.66
C GLN A 551 4.24 8.13 28.92
N GLN A 552 4.76 9.06 28.11
CA GLN A 552 4.60 10.51 28.29
C GLN A 552 3.52 11.13 27.40
N GLY A 553 2.90 10.36 26.49
CA GLY A 553 1.95 10.85 25.50
C GLY A 553 2.51 12.05 24.71
N LYS A 554 3.64 11.91 24.00
CA LYS A 554 4.17 13.03 23.16
C LYS A 554 3.99 12.73 21.67
N LEU A 555 3.74 13.76 20.85
CA LEU A 555 3.68 13.60 19.40
C LEU A 555 5.09 13.38 18.84
N VAL A 556 5.26 12.39 17.95
CA VAL A 556 6.51 12.10 17.25
C VAL A 556 6.32 12.38 15.77
N ASP A 557 7.25 13.13 15.21
CA ASP A 557 7.23 13.51 13.80
C ASP A 557 7.50 12.29 12.89
N GLN A 558 6.63 12.06 11.90
CA GLN A 558 6.70 10.88 11.01
C GLN A 558 7.98 10.83 10.17
N ASN A 559 8.65 11.96 10.01
CA ASN A 559 9.89 12.04 9.25
C ASN A 559 11.05 11.27 9.90
N LEU A 560 11.00 11.02 11.23
CA LEU A 560 11.99 10.19 11.94
C LEU A 560 11.92 8.70 11.56
N ASN A 561 10.81 8.24 10.97
CA ASN A 561 10.65 6.84 10.57
C ASN A 561 11.31 6.50 9.23
N LYS A 562 11.58 7.49 8.37
CA LYS A 562 12.21 7.27 7.07
C LYS A 562 13.73 7.44 7.21
N LEU A 563 14.49 6.41 6.84
CA LEU A 563 15.93 6.51 6.68
C LEU A 563 16.27 7.68 5.75
N GLY A 564 16.98 8.68 6.31
CA GLY A 564 17.54 9.81 5.59
C GLY A 564 18.67 9.37 4.66
N LYS A 565 19.02 10.21 3.67
CA LYS A 565 20.15 9.93 2.77
C LYS A 565 21.47 9.94 3.52
N ASP A 566 21.68 10.95 4.36
CA ASP A 566 22.92 11.17 5.10
C ASP A 566 23.14 10.06 6.14
N GLU A 567 22.05 9.59 6.72
CA GLU A 567 22.04 8.45 7.64
C GLU A 567 22.46 7.14 6.95
N MET A 568 21.95 6.86 5.75
CA MET A 568 22.42 5.70 4.96
C MET A 568 23.90 5.78 4.66
N LEU A 569 24.37 6.97 4.26
CA LEU A 569 25.77 7.20 3.95
C LEU A 569 26.65 6.95 5.19
N GLN A 570 26.22 7.44 6.34
CA GLN A 570 26.91 7.24 7.61
C GLN A 570 27.01 5.76 8.00
N MET A 571 25.91 4.99 7.85
CA MET A 571 25.92 3.55 8.11
C MET A 571 26.92 2.82 7.23
N ILE A 572 27.00 3.18 5.94
CA ILE A 572 27.94 2.56 5.00
C ILE A 572 29.38 2.94 5.33
N ARG A 573 29.65 4.22 5.67
CA ARG A 573 30.99 4.71 6.03
C ARG A 573 31.55 4.01 7.28
N HIS A 574 30.71 3.77 8.28
CA HIS A 574 31.12 3.06 9.50
C HIS A 574 31.66 1.65 9.21
N GLY A 575 30.95 0.90 8.37
CA GLY A 575 31.41 -0.45 8.01
C GLY A 575 32.63 -0.43 7.08
N ALA A 576 32.82 0.63 6.30
CA ALA A 576 33.94 0.75 5.39
C ALA A 576 35.27 0.94 6.14
N THR A 577 35.34 1.86 7.11
CA THR A 577 36.58 2.18 7.83
C THR A 577 37.18 0.96 8.52
N HIS A 578 36.36 0.15 9.19
CA HIS A 578 36.85 -1.03 9.89
C HIS A 578 37.27 -2.16 8.94
N VAL A 579 36.49 -2.41 7.89
CA VAL A 579 36.77 -3.50 6.93
C VAL A 579 38.04 -3.23 6.11
N PHE A 580 38.40 -1.96 5.86
CA PHE A 580 39.66 -1.61 5.21
C PHE A 580 40.88 -1.69 6.15
N ALA A 581 40.67 -1.61 7.47
CA ALA A 581 41.75 -1.62 8.47
C ALA A 581 42.31 -3.01 8.80
N SER A 582 41.57 -4.09 8.52
CA SER A 582 41.97 -5.46 8.86
C SER A 582 41.99 -6.38 7.63
N LYS A 583 43.04 -7.20 7.46
CA LYS A 583 43.17 -8.16 6.35
C LYS A 583 42.90 -9.62 6.74
N GLU A 584 42.84 -9.95 8.04
CA GLU A 584 42.74 -11.33 8.54
C GLU A 584 41.33 -11.71 9.01
N SER A 585 40.95 -12.99 8.93
CA SER A 585 39.64 -13.49 9.40
C SER A 585 39.36 -13.03 10.84
N GLU A 586 38.20 -12.43 11.08
CA GLU A 586 37.78 -12.00 12.44
C GLU A 586 36.95 -13.06 13.17
N ILE A 587 36.74 -14.21 12.55
CA ILE A 587 36.13 -15.37 13.21
C ILE A 587 37.20 -15.96 14.13
N THR A 588 37.11 -15.66 15.42
CA THR A 588 37.91 -16.32 16.44
C THR A 588 37.30 -17.68 16.76
N ASP A 589 38.15 -18.67 17.04
CA ASP A 589 37.70 -20.01 17.43
C ASP A 589 37.23 -20.09 18.89
N GLU A 590 36.85 -18.95 19.46
CA GLU A 590 36.37 -18.80 20.83
C GLU A 590 35.14 -19.66 21.09
N ASP A 591 35.05 -20.16 22.33
CA ASP A 591 33.87 -20.86 22.81
C ASP A 591 32.65 -19.93 22.78
N ILE A 592 31.49 -20.49 22.42
CA ILE A 592 30.22 -19.73 22.36
C ILE A 592 29.97 -18.97 23.67
N ASP A 593 30.36 -19.56 24.80
CA ASP A 593 30.08 -18.99 26.11
C ASP A 593 30.84 -17.66 26.32
N HIS A 594 32.06 -17.54 25.78
CA HIS A 594 32.82 -16.30 25.76
C HIS A 594 32.20 -15.25 24.81
N ILE A 595 31.71 -15.68 23.64
CA ILE A 595 31.00 -14.81 22.69
C ILE A 595 29.72 -14.25 23.34
N LEU A 596 28.99 -15.08 24.08
CA LEU A 596 27.78 -14.69 24.81
C LEU A 596 28.11 -13.69 25.94
N GLU A 597 29.19 -13.91 26.69
CA GLU A 597 29.63 -13.01 27.75
C GLU A 597 30.04 -11.63 27.21
N ARG A 598 30.81 -11.62 26.13
CA ARG A 598 31.19 -10.38 25.43
C ARG A 598 29.96 -9.64 24.88
N GLY A 599 29.00 -10.36 24.32
CA GLY A 599 27.74 -9.80 23.85
C GLY A 599 26.88 -9.21 24.97
N ALA A 600 26.83 -9.87 26.12
CA ALA A 600 26.15 -9.37 27.32
C ALA A 600 26.79 -8.08 27.85
N LYS A 601 28.13 -8.02 27.88
CA LYS A 601 28.88 -6.83 28.31
C LYS A 601 28.64 -5.63 27.37
N LYS A 602 28.80 -5.81 26.05
CA LYS A 602 28.49 -4.77 25.04
C LYS A 602 27.04 -4.28 25.15
N THR A 603 26.10 -5.19 25.39
CA THR A 603 24.68 -4.84 25.55
C THR A 603 24.43 -4.00 26.81
N ALA A 604 25.08 -4.35 27.93
CA ALA A 604 24.98 -3.57 29.16
C ALA A 604 25.54 -2.15 29.00
N GLU A 605 26.73 -2.03 28.40
CA GLU A 605 27.37 -0.73 28.10
C GLU A 605 26.49 0.15 27.20
N MET A 606 25.90 -0.44 26.15
CA MET A 606 24.99 0.28 25.24
C MET A 606 23.71 0.73 25.96
N ASN A 607 23.10 -0.12 26.78
CA ASN A 607 21.90 0.22 27.54
C ASN A 607 22.16 1.35 28.54
N GLU A 608 23.33 1.33 29.20
CA GLU A 608 23.78 2.37 30.11
C GLU A 608 24.01 3.69 29.36
N LYS A 609 24.69 3.63 28.20
CA LYS A 609 24.91 4.79 27.32
C LYS A 609 23.59 5.41 26.86
N LEU A 610 22.65 4.58 26.39
CA LEU A 610 21.30 5.02 26.00
C LEU A 610 20.50 5.55 27.19
N SER A 611 20.80 5.13 28.42
CA SER A 611 20.12 5.61 29.62
C SER A 611 20.66 6.93 30.14
N LYS A 612 21.94 7.20 29.90
CA LYS A 612 22.58 8.48 30.22
C LYS A 612 22.25 9.57 29.19
N MET A 613 21.93 9.20 27.95
CA MET A 613 21.49 10.16 26.93
C MET A 613 20.08 10.69 27.22
N GLY A 614 19.96 12.01 27.37
CA GLY A 614 18.68 12.69 27.56
C GLY A 614 17.80 12.72 26.30
N GLU A 615 16.50 12.98 26.47
CA GLU A 615 15.47 12.99 25.41
C GLU A 615 15.85 13.90 24.22
N SER A 616 16.43 15.07 24.50
CA SER A 616 16.86 16.04 23.47
C SER A 616 18.05 15.55 22.65
N SER A 617 18.99 14.83 23.27
CA SER A 617 20.18 14.28 22.60
C SER A 617 19.83 13.06 21.75
N LEU A 618 18.86 12.25 22.17
CA LEU A 618 18.36 11.11 21.37
C LEU A 618 17.64 11.56 20.09
N ARG A 619 17.00 12.75 20.10
CA ARG A 619 16.36 13.33 18.91
C ARG A 619 17.36 13.94 17.92
N ASN A 620 18.46 14.51 18.42
CA ASN A 620 19.45 15.23 17.62
C ASN A 620 20.73 14.42 17.35
N PHE A 621 20.70 13.10 17.52
CA PHE A 621 21.91 12.27 17.40
C PHE A 621 22.36 12.15 15.93
N THR A 622 23.18 13.11 15.49
CA THR A 622 24.08 12.98 14.35
C THR A 622 25.44 12.56 14.90
N MET A 623 25.88 11.34 14.62
CA MET A 623 27.24 10.93 15.00
C MET A 623 28.25 11.63 14.07
N ASP A 624 29.13 12.45 14.62
CA ASP A 624 30.22 13.04 13.83
C ASP A 624 31.26 11.96 13.51
N THR A 625 31.45 11.68 12.23
CA THR A 625 32.63 10.96 11.72
C THR A 625 33.20 11.77 10.56
N GLU A 626 34.16 12.63 10.89
CA GLU A 626 34.99 13.38 9.95
C GLU A 626 36.16 12.48 9.48
N SER A 627 35.95 11.66 8.45
CA SER A 627 37.06 11.10 7.67
C SER A 627 36.61 10.70 6.27
N SER A 628 37.39 11.09 5.26
CA SER A 628 37.22 10.71 3.86
C SER A 628 37.74 9.28 3.64
N VAL A 629 37.04 8.47 2.83
CA VAL A 629 37.35 7.04 2.63
C VAL A 629 38.59 6.83 1.71
N TYR A 630 39.16 7.89 1.13
CA TYR A 630 40.26 7.79 0.15
C TYR A 630 41.67 7.70 0.74
N ASN A 631 41.90 8.21 1.95
CA ASN A 631 43.23 8.24 2.55
C ASN A 631 43.28 7.25 3.71
N PHE A 632 43.94 6.11 3.52
CA PHE A 632 44.14 5.13 4.57
C PHE A 632 45.52 4.47 4.43
N GLU A 633 46.29 4.47 5.52
CA GLU A 633 47.67 3.95 5.63
C GLU A 633 48.74 4.60 4.71
N GLY A 634 48.53 5.84 4.24
CA GLY A 634 49.53 6.53 3.42
C GLY A 634 49.62 6.05 1.96
N GLU A 635 48.72 5.14 1.53
CA GLU A 635 48.53 4.80 0.11
C GLU A 635 47.23 5.43 -0.43
N ASP A 636 47.32 6.13 -1.56
CA ASP A 636 46.17 6.65 -2.31
C ASP A 636 45.64 5.55 -3.24
N TYR A 637 44.45 5.01 -2.93
CA TYR A 637 43.87 3.86 -3.66
C TYR A 637 43.34 4.21 -5.06
N ARG A 638 43.52 5.45 -5.54
CA ARG A 638 43.24 5.85 -6.93
C ARG A 638 44.11 5.13 -7.96
N GLU A 639 45.33 4.70 -7.60
CA GLU A 639 46.28 4.15 -8.58
C GLU A 639 46.07 2.66 -8.90
N LYS A 640 45.54 1.86 -7.96
CA LYS A 640 45.27 0.42 -8.17
C LYS A 640 44.14 0.14 -9.18
N GLN A 641 43.39 1.16 -9.57
CA GLN A 641 42.36 1.08 -10.62
C GLN A 641 42.96 0.77 -12.02
N LYS A 642 44.27 1.03 -12.23
CA LYS A 642 44.92 0.89 -13.55
C LYS A 642 45.50 -0.50 -13.84
N MET A 643 45.67 -1.39 -12.85
CA MET A 643 46.38 -2.67 -13.04
C MET A 643 45.50 -3.92 -13.12
N ALA A 644 44.19 -3.84 -12.87
CA ALA A 644 43.30 -5.01 -12.81
C ALA A 644 42.43 -5.22 -14.06
N PHE A 645 42.86 -4.72 -15.23
CA PHE A 645 42.04 -4.65 -16.45
C PHE A 645 42.67 -5.33 -17.68
N THR A 646 43.23 -6.53 -17.54
CA THR A 646 43.84 -7.21 -18.70
C THR A 646 43.47 -8.68 -18.93
N GLU A 647 42.70 -9.35 -18.07
CA GLU A 647 42.26 -10.73 -18.35
C GLU A 647 40.80 -10.96 -17.94
N TRP A 648 39.87 -10.61 -18.82
CA TRP A 648 38.49 -11.12 -18.75
C TRP A 648 38.15 -11.79 -20.09
N ILE A 649 38.04 -13.12 -20.07
CA ILE A 649 37.45 -13.93 -21.15
C ILE A 649 35.93 -13.93 -20.93
N GLU A 650 35.18 -13.29 -21.83
CA GLU A 650 33.71 -13.26 -21.80
C GLU A 650 33.12 -14.68 -21.89
N PRO A 651 32.25 -15.11 -20.95
CA PRO A 651 31.43 -16.29 -21.14
C PRO A 651 30.39 -16.02 -22.25
N PRO A 652 30.05 -17.00 -23.11
CA PRO A 652 29.21 -16.77 -24.27
C PRO A 652 27.81 -16.31 -23.85
N LYS A 653 27.40 -15.16 -24.38
CA LYS A 653 26.08 -14.56 -24.24
C LYS A 653 25.01 -15.57 -24.63
N ARG A 654 24.26 -16.07 -23.64
CA ARG A 654 22.96 -16.71 -23.87
C ARG A 654 21.91 -15.60 -23.87
N GLU A 655 21.41 -15.27 -25.05
CA GLU A 655 20.35 -14.28 -25.22
C GLU A 655 19.11 -14.64 -24.39
N ARG A 656 18.82 -13.83 -23.37
CA ARG A 656 17.46 -13.61 -22.88
C ARG A 656 17.07 -12.17 -23.19
N LYS A 657 16.05 -12.02 -24.02
CA LYS A 657 15.42 -10.73 -24.33
C LYS A 657 14.88 -10.08 -23.05
N ALA A 658 15.56 -9.05 -22.57
CA ALA A 658 15.03 -8.12 -21.58
C ALA A 658 14.82 -6.76 -22.25
N ASN A 659 13.57 -6.40 -22.50
CA ASN A 659 13.18 -5.05 -22.91
C ASN A 659 13.28 -4.13 -21.69
N TYR A 660 14.34 -3.35 -21.56
CA TYR A 660 14.31 -2.05 -20.86
C TYR A 660 15.46 -1.20 -21.41
N ALA A 661 15.12 -0.17 -22.18
CA ALA A 661 16.07 0.77 -22.75
C ALA A 661 16.58 1.70 -21.63
N VAL A 662 17.77 1.38 -21.12
CA VAL A 662 18.44 2.14 -20.05
C VAL A 662 19.38 3.22 -20.62
N ASP A 663 19.72 3.15 -21.92
CA ASP A 663 20.81 3.95 -22.52
C ASP A 663 20.49 5.39 -22.91
N ALA A 664 19.21 5.79 -22.95
CA ALA A 664 18.84 7.18 -23.28
C ALA A 664 19.04 8.14 -22.09
N TYR A 665 18.95 7.63 -20.86
CA TYR A 665 19.06 8.43 -19.63
C TYR A 665 20.52 8.77 -19.27
N PHE A 666 21.48 7.92 -19.68
CA PHE A 666 22.90 8.10 -19.38
C PHE A 666 23.54 9.27 -20.13
N ARG A 667 22.98 9.68 -21.28
CA ARG A 667 23.56 10.73 -22.12
C ARG A 667 23.24 12.15 -21.63
N GLU A 668 22.14 12.32 -20.90
CA GLU A 668 21.72 13.60 -20.30
C GLU A 668 22.46 13.91 -18.98
N ALA A 669 22.85 12.86 -18.23
CA ALA A 669 23.41 12.97 -16.88
C ALA A 669 24.89 13.39 -16.81
N LEU A 670 25.57 13.49 -17.96
CA LEU A 670 27.01 13.82 -18.05
C LEU A 670 27.30 15.31 -18.31
N ARG A 671 26.29 16.19 -18.34
CA ARG A 671 26.52 17.64 -18.36
C ARG A 671 26.81 18.15 -16.95
N VAL A 672 28.08 18.41 -16.67
CA VAL A 672 28.58 19.01 -15.42
C VAL A 672 28.12 20.46 -15.34
N SER A 673 27.37 20.83 -14.30
CA SER A 673 26.86 22.20 -14.08
C SER A 673 27.64 22.93 -12.97
N GLU A 674 28.17 24.10 -13.29
CA GLU A 674 28.84 25.05 -12.37
C GLU A 674 27.90 25.63 -11.27
N PRO A 675 28.45 26.14 -10.15
CA PRO A 675 27.66 26.55 -8.98
C PRO A 675 26.85 27.84 -9.23
N LYS A 676 25.57 27.84 -8.86
CA LYS A 676 24.66 29.00 -8.99
C LYS A 676 24.81 29.98 -7.84
N ALA A 677 24.97 31.27 -8.18
CA ALA A 677 24.96 32.42 -7.28
C ALA A 677 23.63 32.57 -6.50
N PRO A 678 23.63 33.23 -5.32
CA PRO A 678 22.46 33.35 -4.45
C PRO A 678 21.29 34.10 -5.11
N LYS A 679 20.08 33.55 -4.97
CA LYS A 679 18.84 34.14 -5.53
C LYS A 679 18.32 35.26 -4.64
N ALA A 680 17.97 36.39 -5.26
CA ALA A 680 17.31 37.54 -4.64
C ALA A 680 15.92 37.18 -4.05
N PRO A 681 15.41 37.95 -3.07
CA PRO A 681 14.10 37.73 -2.44
C PRO A 681 12.95 37.73 -3.46
N ARG A 682 11.93 36.92 -3.20
CA ARG A 682 10.85 36.65 -4.15
C ARG A 682 9.88 37.84 -4.27
N PRO A 683 9.43 38.17 -5.49
CA PRO A 683 8.42 39.21 -5.71
C PRO A 683 7.07 38.92 -5.03
N PRO A 684 6.23 39.95 -4.82
CA PRO A 684 4.87 39.82 -4.31
C PRO A 684 4.08 38.78 -5.12
N LYS A 685 3.19 38.04 -4.44
CA LYS A 685 2.42 36.94 -5.03
C LYS A 685 1.55 37.46 -6.18
N GLN A 686 1.97 37.16 -7.41
CA GLN A 686 1.15 37.39 -8.59
C GLN A 686 0.00 36.38 -8.67
N PRO A 687 -1.09 36.72 -9.36
CA PRO A 687 -2.14 35.77 -9.71
C PRO A 687 -1.54 34.57 -10.45
N ASN A 688 -1.94 33.36 -10.06
CA ASN A 688 -1.42 32.13 -10.67
C ASN A 688 -2.11 31.87 -12.02
N VAL A 689 -1.63 32.55 -13.06
CA VAL A 689 -2.11 32.40 -14.44
C VAL A 689 -1.47 31.16 -15.06
N GLN A 690 -2.28 30.18 -15.46
CA GLN A 690 -1.81 28.97 -16.13
C GLN A 690 -2.07 29.06 -17.64
N ASP A 691 -1.17 28.49 -18.45
CA ASP A 691 -1.19 28.54 -19.91
C ASP A 691 -2.47 27.92 -20.52
N PHE A 692 -2.94 26.79 -19.99
CA PHE A 692 -4.18 26.13 -20.43
C PHE A 692 -5.46 26.92 -20.13
N GLN A 693 -5.38 28.04 -19.43
CA GLN A 693 -6.52 28.93 -19.19
C GLN A 693 -6.65 30.02 -20.26
N PHE A 694 -5.72 30.08 -21.24
CA PHE A 694 -5.78 30.92 -22.45
C PHE A 694 -6.05 32.40 -22.18
N PHE A 695 -5.38 32.99 -21.19
CA PHE A 695 -5.46 34.42 -20.94
C PHE A 695 -4.89 35.25 -22.11
N PRO A 696 -5.35 36.50 -22.33
CA PRO A 696 -4.83 37.34 -23.40
C PRO A 696 -3.33 37.69 -23.22
N PRO A 697 -2.52 37.76 -24.31
CA PRO A 697 -1.10 38.14 -24.25
C PRO A 697 -0.82 39.47 -23.52
N ARG A 698 -1.73 40.44 -23.68
CA ARG A 698 -1.66 41.76 -23.04
C ARG A 698 -1.59 41.70 -21.51
N LEU A 699 -2.19 40.68 -20.88
CA LEU A 699 -2.10 40.48 -19.43
C LEU A 699 -0.67 40.15 -19.00
N PHE A 700 0.05 39.36 -19.80
CA PHE A 700 1.43 38.99 -19.51
C PHE A 700 2.37 40.19 -19.62
N GLU A 701 2.14 41.10 -20.57
CA GLU A 701 2.89 42.36 -20.69
C GLU A 701 2.75 43.24 -19.43
N LEU A 702 1.52 43.37 -18.92
CA LEU A 702 1.24 44.15 -17.70
C LEU A 702 1.86 43.49 -16.45
N LEU A 703 1.81 42.16 -16.35
CA LEU A 703 2.47 41.40 -15.28
C LEU A 703 3.99 41.48 -15.37
N GLU A 704 4.57 41.50 -16.57
CA GLU A 704 5.99 41.66 -16.81
C GLU A 704 6.47 43.07 -16.41
N LYS A 705 5.72 44.12 -16.77
CA LYS A 705 6.00 45.51 -16.36
C LYS A 705 6.04 45.65 -14.83
N GLU A 706 5.10 45.01 -14.12
CA GLU A 706 5.06 44.96 -12.65
C GLU A 706 6.27 44.22 -12.05
N ILE A 707 6.70 43.10 -12.66
CA ILE A 707 7.90 42.35 -12.24
C ILE A 707 9.16 43.19 -12.43
N LEU A 708 9.31 43.83 -13.58
CA LEU A 708 10.49 44.64 -13.91
C LEU A 708 10.60 45.83 -12.96
N TYR A 709 9.49 46.52 -12.69
CA TYR A 709 9.45 47.60 -11.71
C TYR A 709 9.80 47.10 -10.29
N TYR A 710 9.27 45.95 -9.87
CA TYR A 710 9.65 45.35 -8.59
C TYR A 710 11.14 44.96 -8.53
N ARG A 711 11.70 44.43 -9.62
CA ARG A 711 13.15 44.13 -9.72
C ARG A 711 14.01 45.39 -9.60
N LYS A 712 13.52 46.52 -10.13
CA LYS A 712 14.15 47.84 -9.99
C LYS A 712 14.14 48.30 -8.54
N THR A 713 13.01 48.19 -7.83
CA THR A 713 12.90 48.65 -6.44
C THR A 713 13.78 47.87 -5.45
N ILE A 714 14.06 46.60 -5.74
CA ILE A 714 14.96 45.76 -4.91
C ILE A 714 16.44 45.83 -5.33
N GLY A 715 16.78 46.63 -6.36
CA GLY A 715 18.15 46.75 -6.87
C GLY A 715 18.71 45.46 -7.49
N TYR A 716 17.87 44.66 -8.14
CA TYR A 716 18.27 43.38 -8.74
C TYR A 716 19.20 43.58 -9.94
N LYS A 717 20.34 42.87 -9.95
CA LYS A 717 21.26 42.82 -11.09
C LYS A 717 21.15 41.50 -11.83
N VAL A 718 20.96 41.55 -13.15
CA VAL A 718 20.80 40.38 -14.02
C VAL A 718 22.11 39.58 -14.08
N PRO A 719 22.12 38.29 -13.69
CA PRO A 719 23.29 37.42 -13.82
C PRO A 719 23.60 37.06 -15.28
N ARG A 720 24.88 36.88 -15.62
CA ARG A 720 25.31 36.44 -16.95
C ARG A 720 25.02 34.95 -17.14
N ASN A 721 24.29 34.59 -18.20
CA ASN A 721 23.99 33.19 -18.53
C ASN A 721 24.99 32.63 -19.56
N PRO A 722 25.86 31.65 -19.20
CA PRO A 722 26.91 31.15 -20.09
C PRO A 722 26.40 30.31 -21.28
N ASP A 723 25.16 29.82 -21.25
CA ASP A 723 24.60 28.94 -22.29
C ASP A 723 24.06 29.67 -23.54
N LEU A 724 24.07 31.02 -23.56
CA LEU A 724 23.59 31.83 -24.68
C LEU A 724 24.75 32.35 -25.56
N PRO A 725 24.65 32.24 -26.90
CA PRO A 725 25.71 32.69 -27.83
C PRO A 725 26.14 34.16 -27.65
N ASN A 726 25.23 35.05 -27.21
CA ASN A 726 25.46 36.48 -26.98
C ASN A 726 25.16 36.90 -25.52
N ALA A 727 25.62 36.11 -24.55
CA ALA A 727 25.33 36.28 -23.11
C ALA A 727 25.55 37.70 -22.54
N ALA A 728 26.55 38.44 -23.04
CA ALA A 728 26.88 39.78 -22.54
C ALA A 728 25.93 40.88 -23.10
N GLN A 729 25.41 40.69 -24.32
CA GLN A 729 24.43 41.59 -24.92
C GLN A 729 23.06 41.40 -24.26
N ALA A 730 22.62 40.15 -24.14
CA ALA A 730 21.36 39.80 -23.49
C ALA A 730 21.31 40.27 -22.02
N GLN A 731 22.43 40.17 -21.29
CA GLN A 731 22.52 40.69 -19.92
C GLN A 731 22.35 42.21 -19.86
N LYS A 732 22.97 42.96 -20.77
CA LYS A 732 22.85 44.42 -20.82
C LYS A 732 21.42 44.85 -21.20
N GLU A 733 20.81 44.18 -22.17
CA GLU A 733 19.44 44.45 -22.60
C GLU A 733 18.42 44.16 -21.49
N GLU A 734 18.55 43.05 -20.78
CA GLU A 734 17.67 42.74 -19.65
C GLU A 734 17.88 43.69 -18.46
N GLN A 735 19.12 44.13 -18.22
CA GLN A 735 19.38 45.12 -17.17
C GLN A 735 18.78 46.49 -17.54
N LEU A 736 18.90 46.92 -18.79
CA LEU A 736 18.29 48.16 -19.29
C LEU A 736 16.76 48.14 -19.11
N LYS A 737 16.10 47.01 -19.42
CA LYS A 737 14.64 46.86 -19.20
C LYS A 737 14.23 47.00 -17.74
N ILE A 738 15.07 46.58 -16.79
CA ILE A 738 14.81 46.75 -15.36
C ILE A 738 15.06 48.20 -14.95
N ASP A 739 16.14 48.81 -15.43
CA ASP A 739 16.51 50.18 -15.07
C ASP A 739 15.51 51.21 -15.63
N GLU A 740 14.91 50.96 -16.80
CA GLU A 740 13.88 51.78 -17.45
C GLU A 740 12.45 51.49 -16.97
N ALA A 741 12.23 50.50 -16.11
CA ALA A 741 10.87 50.11 -15.69
C ALA A 741 10.15 51.20 -14.87
N GLU A 742 8.88 51.42 -15.19
CA GLU A 742 7.96 52.38 -14.54
C GLU A 742 6.77 51.64 -13.88
N PRO A 743 6.16 52.21 -12.82
CA PRO A 743 4.97 51.62 -12.20
C PRO A 743 3.79 51.58 -13.18
N LEU A 744 2.85 50.68 -12.94
CA LEU A 744 1.59 50.64 -13.69
C LEU A 744 0.75 51.88 -13.36
N ASN A 745 0.18 52.52 -14.38
CA ASN A 745 -0.76 53.63 -14.20
C ASN A 745 -2.15 53.12 -13.79
N ASP A 746 -3.00 53.99 -13.24
CA ASP A 746 -4.35 53.62 -12.77
C ASP A 746 -5.22 53.00 -13.89
N GLU A 747 -5.07 53.48 -15.14
CA GLU A 747 -5.75 52.89 -16.31
C GLU A 747 -5.25 51.47 -16.64
N GLU A 748 -3.95 51.21 -16.48
CA GLU A 748 -3.33 49.90 -16.73
C GLU A 748 -3.69 48.88 -15.63
N LEU A 749 -3.91 49.37 -14.40
CA LEU A 749 -4.43 48.56 -13.29
C LEU A 749 -5.87 48.10 -13.54
N GLU A 750 -6.74 49.00 -14.01
CA GLU A 750 -8.11 48.63 -14.41
C GLU A 750 -8.13 47.67 -15.62
N GLU A 751 -7.23 47.88 -16.60
CA GLU A 751 -7.09 46.98 -17.76
C GLU A 751 -6.68 45.56 -17.30
N LYS A 752 -5.71 45.47 -16.38
CA LYS A 752 -5.26 44.20 -15.79
C LYS A 752 -6.40 43.45 -15.10
N GLU A 753 -7.22 44.14 -14.29
CA GLU A 753 -8.36 43.52 -13.62
C GLU A 753 -9.40 43.00 -14.61
N LYS A 754 -9.68 43.75 -15.69
CA LYS A 754 -10.57 43.29 -16.77
C LYS A 754 -10.01 42.05 -17.48
N LEU A 755 -8.72 42.05 -17.83
CA LEU A 755 -8.08 40.93 -18.53
C LEU A 755 -8.01 39.65 -17.70
N LEU A 756 -7.95 39.75 -16.37
CA LEU A 756 -8.03 38.59 -15.46
C LEU A 756 -9.40 37.89 -15.48
N THR A 757 -10.46 38.54 -15.96
CA THR A 757 -11.79 37.93 -16.07
C THR A 757 -12.03 37.22 -17.41
N GLN A 758 -11.17 37.42 -18.40
CA GLN A 758 -11.35 36.91 -19.78
C GLN A 758 -10.77 35.51 -20.00
N GLY A 759 -9.99 34.97 -19.08
CA GLY A 759 -9.46 33.61 -19.17
C GLY A 759 -10.44 32.55 -18.66
N PHE A 760 -10.18 31.28 -18.99
CA PHE A 760 -10.92 30.12 -18.46
C PHE A 760 -10.58 29.84 -17.00
N THR A 761 -10.90 30.78 -16.11
CA THR A 761 -10.60 30.71 -14.66
C THR A 761 -11.31 29.54 -13.96
N ASN A 762 -12.45 29.11 -14.49
CA ASN A 762 -13.21 27.95 -14.02
C ASN A 762 -12.57 26.61 -14.43
N TRP A 763 -11.59 26.59 -15.34
CA TRP A 763 -10.86 25.37 -15.71
C TRP A 763 -9.64 25.19 -14.83
N ASN A 764 -9.58 24.06 -14.13
CA ASN A 764 -8.43 23.68 -13.32
C ASN A 764 -7.53 22.67 -14.06
N LYS A 765 -6.35 22.39 -13.50
CA LYS A 765 -5.38 21.46 -14.11
C LYS A 765 -5.90 20.01 -14.20
N ARG A 766 -6.82 19.59 -13.34
CA ARG A 766 -7.45 18.26 -13.40
C ARG A 766 -8.40 18.20 -14.60
N ASP A 767 -9.21 19.23 -14.82
CA ASP A 767 -10.17 19.31 -15.93
C ASP A 767 -9.42 19.30 -17.28
N PHE A 768 -8.35 20.09 -17.39
CA PHE A 768 -7.47 20.08 -18.56
C PHE A 768 -6.89 18.68 -18.85
N ASN A 769 -6.34 18.01 -17.84
CA ASN A 769 -5.80 16.66 -18.00
C ASN A 769 -6.87 15.62 -18.36
N GLN A 770 -8.10 15.79 -17.86
CA GLN A 770 -9.24 14.94 -18.25
C GLN A 770 -9.62 15.18 -19.71
N PHE A 771 -9.68 16.43 -20.15
CA PHE A 771 -9.94 16.80 -21.54
C PHE A 771 -8.90 16.19 -22.50
N ILE A 772 -7.60 16.29 -22.20
CA ILE A 772 -6.55 15.67 -23.04
C ILE A 772 -6.68 14.14 -23.09
N LYS A 773 -6.97 13.49 -21.96
CA LYS A 773 -7.19 12.03 -21.92
C LYS A 773 -8.44 11.60 -22.68
N ALA A 774 -9.49 12.40 -22.63
CA ALA A 774 -10.72 12.13 -23.37
C ALA A 774 -10.46 12.23 -24.89
N ASN A 775 -9.70 13.24 -25.34
CA ASN A 775 -9.25 13.36 -26.73
C ASN A 775 -8.36 12.18 -27.17
N GLU A 776 -7.47 11.67 -26.30
CA GLU A 776 -6.68 10.46 -26.61
C GLU A 776 -7.56 9.21 -26.82
N LYS A 777 -8.67 9.11 -26.09
CA LYS A 777 -9.51 7.92 -26.03
C LYS A 777 -10.58 7.86 -27.12
N TRP A 778 -11.20 9.01 -27.41
CA TRP A 778 -12.31 9.11 -28.37
C TRP A 778 -11.90 9.75 -29.69
N GLY A 779 -10.74 10.42 -29.75
CA GLY A 779 -10.30 11.22 -30.89
C GLY A 779 -10.85 12.64 -30.82
N ARG A 780 -10.22 13.57 -31.56
CA ARG A 780 -10.56 15.01 -31.50
C ARG A 780 -11.97 15.37 -31.99
N ASP A 781 -12.58 14.50 -32.79
CA ASP A 781 -13.85 14.78 -33.47
C ASP A 781 -15.09 14.36 -32.65
N ASP A 782 -14.92 13.54 -31.59
CA ASP A 782 -16.02 12.98 -30.79
C ASP A 782 -16.29 13.80 -29.52
N ILE A 783 -16.79 15.02 -29.73
CA ILE A 783 -17.00 16.00 -28.66
C ILE A 783 -18.05 15.54 -27.64
N GLU A 784 -19.04 14.74 -28.05
CA GLU A 784 -20.09 14.25 -27.15
C GLU A 784 -19.52 13.31 -26.08
N ASN A 785 -18.67 12.37 -26.47
CA ASN A 785 -18.03 11.47 -25.51
C ASN A 785 -16.94 12.18 -24.70
N ILE A 786 -16.26 13.18 -25.28
CA ILE A 786 -15.31 14.03 -24.56
C ILE A 786 -16.02 14.79 -23.42
N ALA A 787 -17.14 15.45 -23.72
CA ALA A 787 -17.91 16.20 -22.73
C ALA A 787 -18.45 15.31 -21.60
N ARG A 788 -18.78 14.05 -21.89
CA ARG A 788 -19.23 13.08 -20.88
C ARG A 788 -18.13 12.66 -19.92
N GLU A 789 -16.86 12.69 -20.34
CA GLU A 789 -15.71 12.22 -19.54
C GLU A 789 -15.02 13.34 -18.74
N VAL A 790 -15.26 14.61 -19.08
CA VAL A 790 -14.83 15.77 -18.29
C VAL A 790 -15.86 16.03 -17.19
N GLU A 791 -15.59 15.49 -15.99
CA GLU A 791 -16.51 15.57 -14.85
C GLU A 791 -16.59 17.00 -14.29
N GLY A 792 -17.80 17.56 -14.19
CA GLY A 792 -18.03 18.86 -13.54
C GLY A 792 -18.11 20.07 -14.48
N LYS A 793 -18.09 19.85 -15.81
CA LYS A 793 -18.33 20.87 -16.83
C LYS A 793 -19.60 20.57 -17.62
N THR A 794 -20.30 21.61 -18.07
CA THR A 794 -21.43 21.40 -18.98
C THR A 794 -20.92 21.09 -20.39
N PRO A 795 -21.71 20.38 -21.23
CA PRO A 795 -21.34 20.15 -22.62
C PRO A 795 -21.05 21.45 -23.39
N GLU A 796 -21.76 22.54 -23.10
CA GLU A 796 -21.48 23.84 -23.72
C GLU A 796 -20.10 24.38 -23.35
N GLU A 797 -19.71 24.32 -22.06
CA GLU A 797 -18.39 24.76 -21.58
C GLU A 797 -17.25 23.97 -22.23
N VAL A 798 -17.44 22.66 -22.44
CA VAL A 798 -16.44 21.80 -23.09
C VAL A 798 -16.33 22.10 -24.58
N ILE A 799 -17.43 22.40 -25.26
CA ILE A 799 -17.43 22.82 -26.67
C ILE A 799 -16.67 24.14 -26.83
N GLU A 800 -16.98 25.13 -25.99
CA GLU A 800 -16.32 26.44 -26.01
C GLU A 800 -14.82 26.31 -25.74
N TYR A 801 -14.45 25.56 -24.70
CA TYR A 801 -13.04 25.31 -24.39
C TYR A 801 -12.33 24.52 -25.50
N SER A 802 -12.98 23.53 -26.11
CA SER A 802 -12.41 22.74 -27.20
C SER A 802 -12.11 23.61 -28.43
N ALA A 803 -13.01 24.54 -28.77
CA ALA A 803 -12.80 25.46 -29.89
C ALA A 803 -11.56 26.34 -29.66
N VAL A 804 -11.48 26.98 -28.48
CA VAL A 804 -10.35 27.85 -28.13
C VAL A 804 -9.05 27.05 -27.97
N PHE A 805 -9.13 25.84 -27.40
CA PHE A 805 -7.98 24.95 -27.28
C PHE A 805 -7.39 24.65 -28.66
N TRP A 806 -8.18 24.22 -29.64
CA TRP A 806 -7.64 23.90 -30.97
C TRP A 806 -7.18 25.12 -31.76
N GLU A 807 -7.75 26.30 -31.51
CA GLU A 807 -7.31 27.56 -32.14
C GLU A 807 -5.98 28.07 -31.54
N ARG A 808 -5.84 27.98 -30.21
CA ARG A 808 -4.74 28.59 -29.43
C ARG A 808 -3.80 27.56 -28.79
N CYS A 809 -3.88 26.28 -29.16
CA CYS A 809 -3.05 25.22 -28.56
C CYS A 809 -1.54 25.46 -28.69
N ASN A 810 -1.13 26.25 -29.69
CA ASN A 810 0.26 26.64 -29.93
C ASN A 810 0.84 27.54 -28.82
N GLU A 811 0.00 28.13 -27.97
CA GLU A 811 0.43 28.92 -26.81
C GLU A 811 0.88 28.06 -25.63
N LEU A 812 0.58 26.75 -25.65
CA LEU A 812 0.93 25.83 -24.58
C LEU A 812 2.40 25.40 -24.66
N GLN A 813 3.09 25.40 -23.51
CA GLN A 813 4.52 25.05 -23.46
C GLN A 813 4.79 23.59 -23.86
N ASP A 814 3.85 22.68 -23.54
CA ASP A 814 3.98 21.24 -23.76
C ASP A 814 3.20 20.73 -25.00
N ILE A 815 2.86 21.61 -25.96
CA ILE A 815 1.96 21.26 -27.07
C ILE A 815 2.45 20.07 -27.91
N GLU A 816 3.74 20.00 -28.26
CA GLU A 816 4.28 18.90 -29.06
C GLU A 816 4.02 17.54 -28.42
N LYS A 817 4.15 17.48 -27.09
CA LYS A 817 3.94 16.25 -26.31
C LYS A 817 2.46 15.90 -26.20
N ILE A 818 1.61 16.90 -26.04
CA ILE A 818 0.15 16.75 -25.96
C ILE A 818 -0.40 16.25 -27.31
N MET A 819 0.01 16.89 -28.41
CA MET A 819 -0.36 16.48 -29.77
C MET A 819 0.12 15.06 -30.07
N ALA A 820 1.37 14.73 -29.76
CA ALA A 820 1.90 13.39 -29.94
C ALA A 820 1.15 12.34 -29.09
N GLN A 821 0.53 12.72 -27.97
CA GLN A 821 -0.32 11.83 -27.19
C GLN A 821 -1.68 11.60 -27.86
N ILE A 822 -2.35 12.66 -28.31
CA ILE A 822 -3.64 12.58 -28.99
C ILE A 822 -3.51 11.82 -30.31
N GLU A 823 -2.50 12.12 -31.12
CA GLU A 823 -2.23 11.44 -32.39
C GLU A 823 -1.92 9.94 -32.20
N ARG A 824 -1.23 9.56 -31.11
CA ARG A 824 -1.05 8.14 -30.76
C ARG A 824 -2.35 7.47 -30.39
N GLY A 825 -3.27 8.18 -29.72
CA GLY A 825 -4.63 7.73 -29.42
C GLY A 825 -5.41 7.49 -30.71
N GLU A 826 -5.46 8.48 -31.59
CA GLU A 826 -6.15 8.41 -32.89
C GLU A 826 -5.58 7.31 -33.79
N ALA A 827 -4.25 7.14 -33.84
CA ALA A 827 -3.63 6.04 -34.58
C ALA A 827 -4.05 4.67 -34.05
N ARG A 828 -4.26 4.51 -32.73
CA ARG A 828 -4.78 3.27 -32.15
C ARG A 828 -6.24 3.04 -32.53
N ILE A 829 -7.07 4.07 -32.50
CA ILE A 829 -8.49 4.01 -32.91
C ILE A 829 -8.56 3.60 -34.39
N GLN A 830 -7.78 4.25 -35.26
CA GLN A 830 -7.74 3.96 -36.69
C GLN A 830 -7.22 2.54 -36.98
N ARG A 831 -6.21 2.07 -36.22
CA ARG A 831 -5.72 0.69 -36.32
C ARG A 831 -6.82 -0.32 -35.96
N ARG A 832 -7.62 -0.07 -34.91
CA ARG A 832 -8.75 -0.94 -34.52
C ARG A 832 -9.80 -1.01 -35.63
N ILE A 833 -10.20 0.13 -36.17
CA ILE A 833 -11.17 0.21 -37.29
C ILE A 833 -10.65 -0.57 -38.51
N SER A 834 -9.37 -0.42 -38.85
CA SER A 834 -8.75 -1.15 -39.97
C SER A 834 -8.77 -2.66 -39.76
N ILE A 835 -8.38 -3.14 -38.57
CA ILE A 835 -8.39 -4.57 -38.23
C ILE A 835 -9.80 -5.15 -38.32
N LYS A 836 -10.80 -4.46 -37.77
CA LYS A 836 -12.19 -4.87 -37.84
C LYS A 836 -12.67 -5.02 -39.28
N LYS A 837 -12.41 -4.01 -40.12
CA LYS A 837 -12.74 -4.05 -41.56
C LYS A 837 -12.05 -5.21 -42.28
N ALA A 838 -10.77 -5.49 -41.97
CA ALA A 838 -10.03 -6.59 -42.56
C ALA A 838 -10.62 -7.96 -42.19
N LEU A 839 -11.01 -8.14 -40.92
CA LEU A 839 -11.67 -9.36 -40.42
C LEU A 839 -13.07 -9.54 -41.02
N ASP A 840 -13.89 -8.50 -41.06
CA ASP A 840 -15.22 -8.51 -41.68
C ASP A 840 -15.14 -8.92 -43.15
N THR A 841 -14.21 -8.33 -43.90
CA THR A 841 -13.98 -8.63 -45.32
C THR A 841 -13.56 -10.08 -45.52
N LYS A 842 -12.65 -10.60 -44.68
CA LYS A 842 -12.15 -11.97 -44.79
C LYS A 842 -13.21 -12.99 -44.43
N ILE A 843 -13.97 -12.77 -43.37
CA ILE A 843 -15.02 -13.70 -42.89
C ILE A 843 -16.22 -13.68 -43.84
N GLY A 844 -16.60 -12.51 -44.35
CA GLY A 844 -17.71 -12.35 -45.30
C GLY A 844 -17.53 -13.10 -46.63
N ARG A 845 -16.30 -13.52 -46.98
CA ARG A 845 -16.03 -14.35 -48.16
C ARG A 845 -16.48 -15.81 -48.02
N TYR A 846 -16.77 -16.29 -46.80
CA TYR A 846 -17.10 -17.69 -46.53
C TYR A 846 -18.54 -17.82 -46.01
N LYS A 847 -19.31 -18.77 -46.57
CA LYS A 847 -20.67 -19.06 -46.07
C LYS A 847 -20.65 -19.73 -44.69
N ALA A 848 -19.64 -20.56 -44.43
CA ALA A 848 -19.42 -21.21 -43.13
C ALA A 848 -17.96 -21.01 -42.65
N PRO A 849 -17.63 -19.85 -42.06
CA PRO A 849 -16.25 -19.47 -41.72
C PRO A 849 -15.52 -20.49 -40.84
N PHE A 850 -16.19 -21.07 -39.84
CA PHE A 850 -15.61 -22.09 -38.93
C PHE A 850 -15.15 -23.38 -39.62
N HIS A 851 -15.64 -23.69 -40.83
CA HIS A 851 -15.27 -24.92 -41.56
C HIS A 851 -14.50 -24.64 -42.86
N GLN A 852 -14.63 -23.43 -43.41
CA GLN A 852 -14.15 -23.12 -44.77
C GLN A 852 -13.02 -22.09 -44.81
N LEU A 853 -12.84 -21.29 -43.75
CA LEU A 853 -11.88 -20.20 -43.75
C LEU A 853 -10.45 -20.74 -43.87
N ARG A 854 -9.72 -20.29 -44.89
CA ARG A 854 -8.32 -20.63 -45.13
C ARG A 854 -7.48 -19.38 -44.98
N ILE A 855 -6.35 -19.49 -44.29
CA ILE A 855 -5.38 -18.41 -44.10
C ILE A 855 -4.17 -18.75 -44.95
N SER A 856 -3.71 -17.79 -45.77
CA SER A 856 -2.49 -17.97 -46.56
C SER A 856 -1.28 -17.79 -45.65
N TYR A 857 -0.57 -18.88 -45.35
CA TYR A 857 0.67 -18.84 -44.58
C TYR A 857 1.86 -18.63 -45.51
N GLY A 858 2.75 -17.69 -45.20
CA GLY A 858 4.01 -17.51 -45.93
C GLY A 858 4.98 -18.69 -45.75
N THR A 859 6.17 -18.59 -46.36
CA THR A 859 7.23 -19.63 -46.34
C THR A 859 7.73 -20.02 -44.93
N ASN A 860 7.43 -19.23 -43.90
CA ASN A 860 7.71 -19.56 -42.50
C ASN A 860 6.50 -20.21 -41.82
N LYS A 861 6.32 -21.52 -42.01
CA LYS A 861 5.39 -22.31 -41.18
C LYS A 861 5.87 -22.33 -39.73
N GLY A 862 5.26 -21.53 -38.86
CA GLY A 862 5.39 -21.69 -37.42
C GLY A 862 4.74 -23.01 -37.00
N LYS A 863 5.54 -24.06 -36.79
CA LYS A 863 5.16 -25.47 -36.55
C LYS A 863 4.26 -25.75 -35.33
N ASN A 864 3.74 -24.72 -34.65
CA ASN A 864 3.16 -24.88 -33.32
C ASN A 864 1.62 -24.80 -33.27
N TYR A 865 0.95 -24.29 -34.31
CA TYR A 865 -0.52 -24.21 -34.34
C TYR A 865 -1.04 -24.91 -35.60
N THR A 866 -2.17 -25.62 -35.45
CA THR A 866 -2.86 -26.24 -36.59
C THR A 866 -3.78 -25.23 -37.30
N GLU A 867 -4.12 -25.50 -38.57
CA GLU A 867 -5.02 -24.62 -39.33
C GLU A 867 -6.42 -24.53 -38.72
N GLU A 868 -6.85 -25.58 -38.01
CA GLU A 868 -8.14 -25.64 -37.31
C GLU A 868 -8.15 -24.73 -36.07
N GLU A 869 -7.06 -24.72 -35.30
CA GLU A 869 -6.88 -23.82 -34.16
C GLU A 869 -6.87 -22.35 -34.61
N ASP A 870 -6.08 -22.02 -35.63
CA ASP A 870 -5.98 -20.64 -36.15
C ASP A 870 -7.32 -20.13 -36.71
N ARG A 871 -8.07 -20.99 -37.39
CA ARG A 871 -9.42 -20.69 -37.88
C ARG A 871 -10.37 -20.39 -36.72
N PHE A 872 -10.35 -21.23 -35.68
CA PHE A 872 -11.19 -21.03 -34.51
C PHE A 872 -10.87 -19.72 -33.80
N LEU A 873 -9.58 -19.39 -33.64
CA LEU A 873 -9.15 -18.15 -33.01
C LEU A 873 -9.70 -16.91 -33.74
N ILE A 874 -9.59 -16.86 -35.07
CA ILE A 874 -10.07 -15.72 -35.87
C ILE A 874 -11.59 -15.62 -35.87
N CYS A 875 -12.31 -16.73 -36.04
CA CYS A 875 -13.77 -16.72 -36.04
C CYS A 875 -14.34 -16.33 -34.66
N MET A 876 -13.72 -16.81 -33.57
CA MET A 876 -14.14 -16.43 -32.22
C MET A 876 -13.75 -14.99 -31.88
N LEU A 877 -12.58 -14.51 -32.30
CA LEU A 877 -12.16 -13.13 -32.11
C LEU A 877 -13.12 -12.14 -32.79
N HIS A 878 -13.57 -12.46 -34.01
CA HIS A 878 -14.59 -11.68 -34.72
C HIS A 878 -15.94 -11.70 -33.99
N LYS A 879 -16.39 -12.89 -33.55
CA LYS A 879 -17.67 -13.05 -32.84
C LYS A 879 -17.70 -12.32 -31.49
N LEU A 880 -16.60 -12.35 -30.73
CA LEU A 880 -16.50 -11.69 -29.42
C LEU A 880 -16.35 -10.17 -29.54
N GLY A 881 -15.88 -9.71 -30.70
CA GLY A 881 -15.57 -8.32 -31.01
C GLY A 881 -14.18 -7.94 -30.52
N PHE A 882 -13.29 -7.54 -31.43
CA PHE A 882 -11.89 -7.18 -31.12
C PHE A 882 -11.76 -5.96 -30.18
N ASP A 883 -12.81 -5.14 -30.08
CA ASP A 883 -12.76 -3.82 -29.45
C ASP A 883 -12.91 -3.84 -27.91
N LYS A 884 -13.22 -4.99 -27.28
CA LYS A 884 -13.32 -5.06 -25.82
C LYS A 884 -11.93 -5.16 -25.16
N GLU A 885 -11.79 -4.69 -23.94
CA GLU A 885 -10.50 -4.72 -23.23
C GLU A 885 -10.04 -6.15 -22.84
N ASN A 886 -11.00 -7.05 -22.58
CA ASN A 886 -10.75 -8.41 -22.07
C ASN A 886 -10.99 -9.53 -23.10
N VAL A 887 -10.98 -9.21 -24.40
CA VAL A 887 -11.37 -10.16 -25.47
C VAL A 887 -10.53 -11.42 -25.47
N TYR A 888 -9.24 -11.33 -25.18
CA TYR A 888 -8.34 -12.48 -25.20
C TYR A 888 -8.53 -13.41 -23.99
N ASP A 889 -9.03 -12.88 -22.87
CA ASP A 889 -9.44 -13.70 -21.72
C ASP A 889 -10.79 -14.39 -21.99
N GLU A 890 -11.74 -13.71 -22.63
CA GLU A 890 -12.99 -14.33 -23.12
C GLU A 890 -12.69 -15.42 -24.16
N LEU A 891 -11.80 -15.13 -25.12
CA LEU A 891 -11.35 -16.09 -26.14
C LEU A 891 -10.75 -17.34 -25.50
N ARG A 892 -9.92 -17.16 -24.46
CA ARG A 892 -9.35 -18.28 -23.69
C ARG A 892 -10.42 -19.13 -23.02
N GLN A 893 -11.46 -18.52 -22.46
CA GLN A 893 -12.59 -19.26 -21.89
C GLN A 893 -13.37 -20.02 -22.96
N CYS A 894 -13.61 -19.41 -24.14
CA CYS A 894 -14.25 -20.08 -25.26
C CYS A 894 -13.45 -21.30 -25.74
N ILE A 895 -12.12 -21.22 -25.80
CA ILE A 895 -11.26 -22.36 -26.12
C ILE A 895 -11.43 -23.48 -25.08
N ARG A 896 -11.42 -23.15 -23.78
CA ARG A 896 -11.55 -24.13 -22.71
C ARG A 896 -12.89 -24.86 -22.71
N ASN A 897 -13.95 -24.13 -23.04
CA ASN A 897 -15.33 -24.63 -23.05
C ASN A 897 -15.71 -25.29 -24.39
N SER A 898 -14.91 -25.12 -25.44
CA SER A 898 -15.18 -25.73 -26.74
C SER A 898 -14.97 -27.26 -26.69
N PRO A 899 -15.98 -28.07 -27.05
CA PRO A 899 -15.84 -29.53 -27.13
C PRO A 899 -14.77 -29.98 -28.13
N GLN A 900 -14.53 -29.21 -29.19
CA GLN A 900 -13.58 -29.52 -30.25
C GLN A 900 -12.13 -29.59 -29.73
N PHE A 901 -11.80 -28.77 -28.73
CA PHE A 901 -10.46 -28.73 -28.12
C PHE A 901 -10.43 -29.48 -26.78
N ARG A 902 -11.34 -30.43 -26.55
CA ARG A 902 -11.42 -31.17 -25.27
C ARG A 902 -10.07 -31.74 -24.85
N PHE A 903 -9.35 -32.36 -25.79
CA PHE A 903 -8.06 -33.03 -25.58
C PHE A 903 -6.84 -32.23 -26.08
N ASP A 904 -7.05 -31.04 -26.65
CA ASP A 904 -5.97 -30.15 -27.08
C ASP A 904 -5.45 -29.34 -25.88
N TRP A 905 -4.50 -29.95 -25.16
CA TRP A 905 -3.88 -29.34 -23.99
C TRP A 905 -2.95 -28.17 -24.37
N PHE A 906 -2.38 -28.20 -25.58
CA PHE A 906 -1.48 -27.17 -26.08
C PHE A 906 -2.19 -25.82 -26.21
N LEU A 907 -3.37 -25.81 -26.84
CA LEU A 907 -4.17 -24.59 -27.01
C LEU A 907 -4.80 -24.14 -25.67
N LYS A 908 -5.25 -25.08 -24.83
CA LYS A 908 -5.85 -24.79 -23.51
C LYS A 908 -4.87 -24.23 -22.48
N SER A 909 -3.58 -24.55 -22.60
CA SER A 909 -2.54 -24.06 -21.69
C SER A 909 -2.06 -22.65 -22.03
N ARG A 910 -2.39 -22.13 -23.23
CA ARG A 910 -1.94 -20.79 -23.66
C ARG A 910 -2.49 -19.69 -22.75
N THR A 911 -1.66 -18.68 -22.53
CA THR A 911 -2.08 -17.45 -21.82
C THR A 911 -2.79 -16.49 -22.78
N ALA A 912 -3.58 -15.55 -22.25
CA ALA A 912 -4.24 -14.52 -23.07
C ALA A 912 -3.22 -13.72 -23.90
N MET A 913 -2.04 -13.43 -23.34
CA MET A 913 -0.96 -12.74 -24.06
C MET A 913 -0.38 -13.57 -25.21
N GLU A 914 -0.27 -14.89 -25.05
CA GLU A 914 0.18 -15.79 -26.13
C GLU A 914 -0.86 -15.90 -27.24
N LEU A 915 -2.13 -16.04 -26.88
CA LEU A 915 -3.25 -16.03 -27.84
C LEU A 915 -3.34 -14.68 -28.58
N GLN A 916 -3.12 -13.56 -27.88
CA GLN A 916 -3.05 -12.23 -28.48
C GLN A 916 -1.93 -12.12 -29.51
N ARG A 917 -0.71 -12.59 -29.20
CA ARG A 917 0.40 -12.60 -30.17
C ARG A 917 0.08 -13.44 -31.40
N ARG A 918 -0.55 -14.60 -31.20
CA ARG A 918 -0.96 -15.46 -32.32
C ARG A 918 -2.03 -14.79 -33.17
N CYS A 919 -3.10 -14.25 -32.56
CA CYS A 919 -4.15 -13.52 -33.27
C CYS A 919 -3.61 -12.33 -34.06
N ASN A 920 -2.69 -11.54 -33.49
CA ASN A 920 -2.07 -10.42 -34.20
C ASN A 920 -1.29 -10.88 -35.43
N THR A 921 -0.60 -12.02 -35.34
CA THR A 921 0.12 -12.61 -36.48
C THR A 921 -0.85 -13.01 -37.58
N LEU A 922 -1.97 -13.66 -37.22
CA LEU A 922 -3.01 -14.06 -38.17
C LEU A 922 -3.68 -12.85 -38.81
N ILE A 923 -3.95 -11.78 -38.04
CA ILE A 923 -4.50 -10.52 -38.56
C ILE A 923 -3.55 -9.92 -39.59
N THR A 924 -2.24 -9.85 -39.33
CA THR A 924 -1.27 -9.33 -40.31
C THR A 924 -1.23 -10.15 -41.60
N LEU A 925 -1.39 -11.48 -41.51
CA LEU A 925 -1.51 -12.34 -42.70
C LEU A 925 -2.78 -12.03 -43.48
N ILE A 926 -3.91 -11.84 -42.79
CA ILE A 926 -5.20 -11.49 -43.41
C ILE A 926 -5.15 -10.09 -44.06
N GLU A 927 -4.52 -9.10 -43.41
CA GLU A 927 -4.32 -7.76 -43.97
C GLU A 927 -3.49 -7.82 -45.25
N ARG A 928 -2.39 -8.58 -45.26
CA ARG A 928 -1.55 -8.77 -46.44
C ARG A 928 -2.32 -9.47 -47.57
N GLU A 929 -3.06 -10.54 -47.25
CA GLU A 929 -3.87 -11.25 -48.23
C GLU A 929 -4.96 -10.35 -48.84
N ASN A 930 -5.62 -9.52 -48.03
CA ASN A 930 -6.61 -8.58 -48.53
C ASN A 930 -5.98 -7.52 -49.44
N MET A 931 -4.79 -7.00 -49.10
CA MET A 931 -4.07 -6.05 -49.95
C MET A 931 -3.67 -6.68 -51.30
N GLU A 932 -3.10 -7.89 -51.30
CA GLU A 932 -2.74 -8.60 -52.53
C GLU A 932 -3.95 -8.88 -53.44
N LEU A 933 -5.10 -9.17 -52.84
CA LEU A 933 -6.35 -9.39 -53.59
C LEU A 933 -6.92 -8.08 -54.15
N GLU A 934 -6.89 -6.99 -53.38
CA GLU A 934 -7.29 -5.66 -53.88
C GLU A 934 -6.39 -5.19 -55.03
N GLU A 935 -5.09 -5.46 -54.97
CA GLU A 935 -4.14 -5.17 -56.06
C GLU A 935 -4.41 -6.03 -57.29
N LYS A 936 -4.70 -7.33 -57.12
CA LYS A 936 -5.12 -8.21 -58.23
C LYS A 936 -6.43 -7.75 -58.85
N GLU A 937 -7.42 -7.36 -58.06
CA GLU A 937 -8.70 -6.88 -58.56
C GLU A 937 -8.54 -5.54 -59.31
N LYS A 938 -7.68 -4.64 -58.82
CA LYS A 938 -7.30 -3.41 -59.53
C LYS A 938 -6.54 -3.69 -60.83
N ALA A 939 -5.65 -4.70 -60.85
CA ALA A 939 -4.92 -5.11 -62.03
C ALA A 939 -5.82 -5.81 -63.07
N GLU A 940 -6.80 -6.62 -62.64
CA GLU A 940 -7.81 -7.23 -63.50
C GLU A 940 -8.79 -6.20 -64.07
N LYS A 941 -9.21 -5.21 -63.26
CA LYS A 941 -10.00 -4.07 -63.74
C LYS A 941 -9.22 -3.20 -64.74
N LYS A 942 -7.89 -3.10 -64.61
CA LYS A 942 -7.01 -2.48 -65.63
C LYS A 942 -6.83 -3.35 -66.88
N LYS A 943 -6.83 -4.69 -66.77
CA LYS A 943 -6.74 -5.62 -67.92
C LYS A 943 -8.04 -5.76 -68.70
N ARG A 944 -9.20 -5.58 -68.05
CA ARG A 944 -10.50 -5.49 -68.73
C ARG A 944 -10.69 -4.07 -69.29
N GLY A 945 -9.92 -3.74 -70.32
CA GLY A 945 -10.24 -2.63 -71.22
C GLY A 945 -11.60 -2.86 -71.90
N PRO A 946 -12.33 -1.79 -72.26
CA PRO A 946 -13.75 -1.87 -72.60
C PRO A 946 -13.94 -2.57 -73.95
N LYS A 947 -14.77 -3.62 -74.00
CA LYS A 947 -15.35 -4.12 -75.26
C LYS A 947 -16.79 -3.63 -75.43
N PRO A 948 -17.24 -3.37 -76.67
CA PRO A 948 -18.24 -2.34 -76.96
C PRO A 948 -19.69 -2.86 -77.10
N SER A 949 -20.59 -1.91 -76.82
CA SER A 949 -21.98 -1.71 -77.27
C SER A 949 -22.86 -2.88 -77.72
N SER A 950 -24.06 -2.97 -77.14
CA SER A 950 -25.29 -2.80 -77.93
C SER A 950 -26.47 -2.35 -77.05
N ALA A 951 -27.16 -1.33 -77.55
CA ALA A 951 -28.35 -0.72 -76.96
C ALA A 951 -29.58 -1.59 -77.18
N GLN A 952 -30.51 -1.62 -76.22
CA GLN A 952 -31.92 -1.84 -76.53
C GLN A 952 -32.85 -1.12 -75.53
N LYS A 953 -33.74 -0.32 -76.13
CA LYS A 953 -34.83 0.48 -75.56
C LYS A 953 -35.88 -0.37 -74.84
N ARG A 954 -36.50 0.17 -73.78
CA ARG A 954 -37.96 0.31 -73.54
C ARG A 954 -38.18 0.84 -72.12
N LYS A 955 -38.64 2.10 -71.96
CA LYS A 955 -40.03 2.61 -71.94
C LYS A 955 -40.82 2.24 -70.67
N MET A 956 -41.15 3.30 -69.94
CA MET A 956 -42.17 3.44 -68.91
C MET A 956 -43.58 3.20 -69.45
N ASP A 957 -44.45 2.68 -68.58
CA ASP A 957 -45.82 3.12 -68.27
C ASP A 957 -46.10 2.60 -66.83
N GLY A 958 -46.55 3.36 -65.82
CA GLY A 958 -47.70 4.28 -65.79
C GLY A 958 -48.96 3.42 -65.66
N THR A 959 -49.74 3.37 -64.57
CA THR A 959 -50.60 4.45 -64.02
C THR A 959 -51.21 4.05 -62.63
N PRO A 960 -51.97 4.92 -61.92
CA PRO A 960 -51.86 5.16 -60.48
C PRO A 960 -53.11 4.78 -59.64
N ASP A 961 -53.02 4.85 -58.30
CA ASP A 961 -53.97 5.63 -57.48
C ASP A 961 -53.48 5.91 -56.03
N GLY A 962 -53.94 7.02 -55.44
CA GLY A 962 -53.87 7.31 -53.99
C GLY A 962 -52.92 8.43 -53.53
N ARG A 963 -53.36 9.70 -53.59
CA ARG A 963 -52.67 10.88 -53.02
C ARG A 963 -53.39 11.46 -51.79
N GLY A 964 -52.61 11.86 -50.80
CA GLY A 964 -52.89 12.95 -49.85
C GLY A 964 -51.69 13.16 -48.90
N ARG A 965 -50.66 13.96 -49.27
CA ARG A 965 -50.40 15.38 -48.87
C ARG A 965 -50.20 15.57 -47.35
N LYS A 966 -49.21 16.31 -46.83
CA LYS A 966 -48.43 17.44 -47.38
C LYS A 966 -47.24 17.77 -46.43
N LYS A 967 -46.09 18.15 -47.04
CA LYS A 967 -45.20 19.32 -46.78
C LYS A 967 -44.81 19.66 -45.33
N LYS A 968 -43.60 20.12 -45.00
CA LYS A 968 -42.38 20.58 -45.70
C LYS A 968 -41.39 20.89 -44.56
N LEU A 969 -40.10 20.69 -44.73
CA LEU A 969 -39.09 21.76 -44.60
C LEU A 969 -37.71 21.21 -44.94
N LYS A 970 -37.03 21.95 -45.81
CA LYS A 970 -35.60 21.90 -46.15
C LYS A 970 -34.81 22.45 -44.94
N LEU A 971 -33.54 22.13 -44.72
CA LEU A 971 -32.46 21.84 -45.66
C LEU A 971 -31.64 20.63 -45.21
#